data_AF-A0A3B4TI24-F1
#
_entry.id   AF-A0A3B4TI24-F1
#
_cell.length_a   1.000
_cell.length_b   1.000
_cell.length_c   1.000
_cell.angle_alpha   90.00
_cell.angle_beta   90.00
_cell.angle_gamma   90.00
#
_symmetry.space_group_name_H-M   'P 1'
#
loop_
_entity.id
_entity.type
_entity.pdbx_description
1 polymer ?
#
loop_
_entity_poly.entity_id
_entity_poly.type
_entity_poly.pdbx_seq_one_letter_code
_entity_poly.pdbx_strand_id
1 'polypeptide(L)'
;MNHRPLAAHHNSRTAGYNNSPRARSRDNLLMYDDFGEENCCPGRCLGHSSSERQLTARLTAAKRRQALRGPAYMFSAPSISLSEVEQRFLEAAEYGNIPEVRRMLLHVPNLNVNAVDYMGQNALQLAVANEHLEVTELLLGRADLSRVGDALLLAISKGYVRITEVLLGHPSFRDAHRLTASPAQADMLDDFYAYDEDGTRFSHDVTPVILAAHCQEYEIVHTLLSKGARIDPPHDYFCSCDSCNYQQQFDSFSHSRSRINAYRGLASPAYLSLSNEDPVLAALELSNELAMLANIEKEFKNDYCRLSSQCKDYVVGLLDLCRSTQEVEAILNGETDSEDSYDLPGRPSLTRLKLAIKYELKKFVAHPNCQQQLLSIWYENLPGLRQQTTAIKLLVVLAVAIGLPGLALAYLIAPCSRVGKIMRSPFMKFVAHASSFTIFLGLLILNAADRFAGTTLLANMTHHQLPVGHQLHSDPLLLYRMTTTPFTWMEILIISWVVGMIWAEVKEIWSQGPGEYLVEPWNFLDFGMLAIFLAAFSCRFSALRHADLAQTHIHTHYTTLINVTLPDNLRYFTLARIDWLPSDPQLVSEGLYAVAVVLSFSRIAYILPANESFGPLQISLGRTVKDIFKFMVIFILVFLAFMIGMFNLYSYYLGAKQNDAFTTLEESFKTLFWAIFGLSEVKSVVINNGHKFIENIGYVLYGVYNVTMVIVLLNMLIAMINSSFQEIEDDADVEWKFARAKLWFSYFEEGRTLPVPFNLVPSPKSMLGLATGIKSLLLHVAGHSEEKTETQLNQLGVCASTNPSRYQKIMKRLIKRYIIKAQADRESDEITEGELKEIKQDISSLRYELLEEKSQNMETLDGLLRRLGEISTPS
;
A
#
# COMPACT_ATOMS: atom_id res chain seq x y z
N MET A 1 13.54 66.75 -6.64
CA MET A 1 13.77 68.04 -5.97
C MET A 1 13.56 67.85 -4.48
N ASN A 2 14.62 68.14 -3.72
CA ASN A 2 14.70 68.54 -2.31
C ASN A 2 14.00 67.64 -1.26
N HIS A 3 14.72 66.81 -0.49
CA HIS A 3 15.50 67.18 0.72
C HIS A 3 14.68 68.10 1.66
N ARG A 4 14.31 67.73 2.89
CA ARG A 4 15.20 67.54 4.06
C ARG A 4 14.41 67.05 5.30
N PRO A 5 15.12 66.60 6.36
CA PRO A 5 14.67 65.69 7.43
C PRO A 5 14.82 66.31 8.85
N LEU A 6 14.95 65.45 9.88
CA LEU A 6 15.37 65.67 11.30
C LEU A 6 14.21 65.92 12.28
N ALA A 7 14.16 65.47 13.54
CA ALA A 7 15.08 64.81 14.49
C ALA A 7 14.19 64.23 15.63
N ALA A 8 14.40 63.01 16.13
CA ALA A 8 15.32 62.54 17.18
C ALA A 8 14.82 62.68 18.64
N HIS A 9 15.00 61.56 19.37
CA HIS A 9 15.22 61.35 20.81
C HIS A 9 14.07 61.08 21.82
N HIS A 10 14.08 59.83 22.30
CA HIS A 10 14.32 59.35 23.68
C HIS A 10 13.21 58.61 24.47
N ASN A 11 13.55 57.34 24.81
CA ASN A 11 13.34 56.57 26.06
C ASN A 11 11.89 56.28 26.52
N SER A 12 11.46 55.05 26.83
CA SER A 12 12.09 54.03 27.69
C SER A 12 11.24 52.74 27.78
N ARG A 13 11.89 51.58 28.00
CA ARG A 13 11.50 50.35 28.76
C ARG A 13 10.12 49.70 28.42
N THR A 14 9.97 48.41 28.09
CA THR A 14 10.47 47.17 28.74
C THR A 14 10.46 45.96 27.80
N ALA A 15 11.29 44.98 28.14
CA ALA A 15 11.67 43.75 27.44
C ALA A 15 10.57 42.69 27.26
N GLY A 16 10.80 41.77 26.29
CA GLY A 16 10.15 40.45 26.25
C GLY A 16 10.20 39.73 24.89
N TYR A 17 11.35 39.13 24.58
CA TYR A 17 11.61 37.93 23.74
C TYR A 17 10.38 37.21 23.11
N ASN A 18 10.32 36.87 21.82
CA ASN A 18 11.22 35.97 21.08
C ASN A 18 11.15 36.20 19.56
N ASN A 19 12.31 36.35 18.92
CA ASN A 19 12.48 36.40 17.47
C ASN A 19 12.66 34.98 16.89
N SER A 20 11.85 34.65 15.88
CA SER A 20 12.27 33.83 14.74
C SER A 20 12.84 34.77 13.66
N PRO A 21 13.83 34.35 12.86
CA PRO A 21 13.57 34.30 11.42
C PRO A 21 14.35 33.17 10.68
N ARG A 22 13.70 32.44 9.77
CA ARG A 22 13.79 32.65 8.30
C ARG A 22 15.23 32.83 7.79
N ALA A 23 15.84 31.74 7.33
CA ALA A 23 17.00 31.77 6.45
C ALA A 23 16.53 31.84 4.98
N ARG A 24 16.89 32.92 4.30
CA ARG A 24 16.80 33.09 2.85
C ARG A 24 18.19 32.86 2.26
N SER A 25 18.21 32.07 1.18
CA SER A 25 19.20 31.98 0.11
C SER A 25 20.14 33.19 -0.02
N ARG A 26 21.44 32.88 -0.19
CA ARG A 26 22.27 33.52 -1.20
C ARG A 26 23.53 32.71 -1.51
N ASP A 27 23.70 32.45 -2.80
CA ASP A 27 24.94 32.08 -3.44
C ASP A 27 26.05 33.09 -3.11
N ASN A 28 27.30 32.62 -2.98
CA ASN A 28 28.43 33.30 -3.59
C ASN A 28 29.69 32.42 -3.65
N LEU A 29 30.22 32.45 -4.87
CA LEU A 29 31.52 32.04 -5.38
C LEU A 29 32.70 32.60 -4.57
N LEU A 30 33.77 31.78 -4.57
CA LEU A 30 35.19 32.12 -4.72
C LEU A 30 36.06 32.55 -3.53
N MET A 31 37.26 31.94 -3.59
CA MET A 31 38.60 32.38 -3.19
C MET A 31 39.06 32.08 -1.76
N TYR A 32 40.06 31.20 -1.73
CA TYR A 32 41.08 31.06 -0.70
C TYR A 32 41.73 32.40 -0.39
N ASP A 33 41.99 32.65 0.89
CA ASP A 33 43.24 33.28 1.33
C ASP A 33 43.60 32.81 2.74
N ASP A 34 44.91 32.73 2.94
CA ASP A 34 45.64 31.99 3.97
C ASP A 34 46.12 32.94 5.11
N PHE A 35 46.62 32.35 6.20
CA PHE A 35 47.37 32.94 7.33
C PHE A 35 46.64 33.60 8.53
N GLY A 36 47.02 33.13 9.72
CA GLY A 36 46.84 33.80 11.02
C GLY A 36 47.19 32.91 12.21
N GLU A 37 48.44 32.99 12.66
CA GLU A 37 49.05 32.28 13.80
C GLU A 37 48.44 32.61 15.18
N GLU A 38 48.55 31.60 16.07
CA GLU A 38 48.73 31.59 17.53
C GLU A 38 48.07 32.65 18.45
N ASN A 39 47.26 32.14 19.39
CA ASN A 39 47.41 32.51 20.81
C ASN A 39 46.85 31.41 21.74
N CYS A 40 47.75 30.79 22.51
CA CYS A 40 47.44 29.89 23.62
C CYS A 40 47.02 30.68 24.87
N CYS A 41 46.01 30.19 25.59
CA CYS A 41 46.02 30.12 27.05
C CYS A 41 45.14 28.95 27.55
N PRO A 42 45.49 28.26 28.65
CA PRO A 42 45.07 26.89 28.94
C PRO A 42 43.98 26.81 30.03
N GLY A 43 43.00 25.92 29.84
CA GLY A 43 41.97 25.61 30.84
C GLY A 43 41.59 24.13 30.77
N ARG A 44 41.91 23.41 31.85
CA ARG A 44 41.70 21.97 32.05
C ARG A 44 40.25 21.52 31.82
N CYS A 45 40.06 20.52 30.96
CA CYS A 45 39.09 19.43 31.17
C CYS A 45 39.68 18.16 30.54
N LEU A 46 39.86 17.14 31.38
CA LEU A 46 40.47 15.84 31.07
C LEU A 46 39.47 14.94 30.31
N GLY A 47 39.94 14.36 29.20
CA GLY A 47 39.72 12.94 28.90
C GLY A 47 38.51 12.51 28.07
N HIS A 48 38.31 13.02 26.85
CA HIS A 48 37.70 12.31 25.70
C HIS A 48 37.50 13.25 24.49
N SER A 49 38.57 13.83 23.93
CA SER A 49 38.41 14.74 22.77
C SER A 49 39.59 14.77 21.78
N SER A 50 40.66 14.02 22.03
CA SER A 50 41.80 13.93 21.11
C SER A 50 41.52 12.99 19.94
N SER A 51 40.79 11.90 20.18
CA SER A 51 40.43 10.91 19.14
C SER A 51 39.48 11.50 18.10
N GLU A 52 38.40 12.18 18.52
CA GLU A 52 37.41 12.78 17.60
C GLU A 52 37.95 13.98 16.80
N ARG A 53 38.86 14.78 17.38
CA ARG A 53 39.54 15.87 16.66
C ARG A 53 40.55 15.37 15.64
N GLN A 54 41.24 14.25 15.93
CA GLN A 54 42.07 13.57 14.94
C GLN A 54 41.22 12.91 13.85
N LEU A 55 40.05 12.37 14.20
CA LEU A 55 39.10 11.76 13.28
C LEU A 55 38.59 12.78 12.26
N THR A 56 38.13 13.94 12.74
CA THR A 56 37.60 15.04 11.89
C THR A 56 38.68 15.71 11.04
N ALA A 57 39.90 15.86 11.57
CA ALA A 57 41.06 16.34 10.80
C ALA A 57 41.52 15.34 9.71
N ARG A 58 41.37 14.03 9.95
CA ARG A 58 41.74 12.98 8.98
C ARG A 58 40.66 12.77 7.92
N LEU A 59 39.38 12.86 8.28
CA LEU A 59 38.25 12.83 7.33
C LEU A 59 38.27 14.02 6.37
N THR A 60 38.64 15.20 6.87
CA THR A 60 38.85 16.40 6.01
C THR A 60 40.10 16.28 5.13
N ALA A 61 41.15 15.58 5.58
CA ALA A 61 42.33 15.27 4.77
C ALA A 61 42.05 14.22 3.67
N ALA A 62 41.27 13.17 3.97
CA ALA A 62 40.84 12.16 2.99
C ALA A 62 39.87 12.75 1.94
N LYS A 63 38.89 13.56 2.37
CA LYS A 63 38.00 14.30 1.45
C LYS A 63 38.75 15.33 0.61
N ARG A 64 39.80 16.00 1.14
CA ARG A 64 40.68 16.88 0.35
C ARG A 64 41.47 16.14 -0.72
N ARG A 65 41.81 14.86 -0.52
CA ARG A 65 42.50 14.03 -1.52
C ARG A 65 41.56 13.58 -2.65
N GLN A 66 40.31 13.21 -2.32
CA GLN A 66 39.30 12.83 -3.31
C GLN A 66 38.77 14.02 -4.13
N ALA A 67 38.65 15.22 -3.55
CA ALA A 67 38.12 16.40 -4.24
C ALA A 67 39.12 17.08 -5.21
N LEU A 68 40.42 16.76 -5.14
CA LEU A 68 41.45 17.38 -5.99
C LEU A 68 41.78 16.62 -7.28
N ARG A 69 41.21 15.42 -7.50
CA ARG A 69 41.55 14.56 -8.65
C ARG A 69 40.36 14.43 -9.60
N GLY A 70 40.47 15.05 -10.77
CA GLY A 70 39.53 14.85 -11.88
C GLY A 70 39.69 13.48 -12.55
N PRO A 71 38.81 13.12 -13.50
CA PRO A 71 38.80 11.81 -14.17
C PRO A 71 40.09 11.48 -14.95
N ALA A 72 40.96 12.46 -15.20
CA ALA A 72 42.25 12.28 -15.85
C ALA A 72 43.30 11.55 -14.99
N TYR A 73 43.08 11.45 -13.67
CA TYR A 73 43.99 10.74 -12.76
C TYR A 73 43.99 9.21 -12.96
N MET A 74 42.90 8.60 -13.44
CA MET A 74 42.87 7.17 -13.82
C MET A 74 43.86 6.84 -14.96
N PHE A 75 44.31 7.85 -15.71
CA PHE A 75 45.31 7.70 -16.78
C PHE A 75 46.67 8.27 -16.40
N SER A 76 46.84 8.81 -15.18
CA SER A 76 48.16 9.17 -14.68
C SER A 76 48.86 7.90 -14.18
N ALA A 77 49.98 7.56 -14.83
CA ALA A 77 50.80 6.40 -14.51
C ALA A 77 51.06 6.27 -13.00
N PRO A 78 51.02 5.05 -12.43
CA PRO A 78 51.39 4.82 -11.04
C PRO A 78 52.77 5.39 -10.77
N SER A 79 53.00 5.95 -9.57
CA SER A 79 54.31 6.46 -9.15
C SER A 79 55.38 5.37 -8.96
N ILE A 80 55.06 4.11 -9.20
CA ILE A 80 55.93 2.94 -9.04
C ILE A 80 55.85 2.09 -10.30
N SER A 81 56.94 2.02 -11.07
CA SER A 81 57.07 1.05 -12.16
C SER A 81 57.15 -0.35 -11.57
N LEU A 82 56.18 -1.21 -11.87
CA LEU A 82 56.21 -2.64 -11.55
C LEU A 82 57.54 -3.27 -12.00
N SER A 83 58.11 -4.13 -11.17
CA SER A 83 59.23 -4.97 -11.61
C SER A 83 58.76 -5.93 -12.71
N GLU A 84 59.62 -6.22 -13.68
CA GLU A 84 59.30 -7.21 -14.74
C GLU A 84 58.95 -8.59 -14.14
N VAL A 85 59.50 -8.91 -12.96
CA VAL A 85 59.16 -10.11 -12.18
C VAL A 85 57.75 -10.03 -11.60
N GLU A 86 57.34 -8.87 -11.09
CA GLU A 86 56.00 -8.67 -10.53
C GLU A 86 54.94 -8.67 -11.64
N GLN A 87 55.25 -8.07 -12.79
CA GLN A 87 54.37 -8.12 -13.96
C GLN A 87 54.16 -9.57 -14.44
N ARG A 88 55.24 -10.36 -14.58
CA ARG A 88 55.11 -11.79 -14.93
C ARG A 88 54.33 -12.58 -13.89
N PHE A 89 54.46 -12.24 -12.61
CA PHE A 89 53.69 -12.88 -11.54
C PHE A 89 52.20 -12.57 -11.66
N LEU A 90 51.83 -11.30 -11.91
CA LEU A 90 50.44 -10.89 -12.10
C LEU A 90 49.83 -11.52 -13.37
N GLU A 91 50.56 -11.53 -14.48
CA GLU A 91 50.13 -12.20 -15.72
C GLU A 91 49.95 -13.71 -15.49
N ALA A 92 50.86 -14.35 -14.76
CA ALA A 92 50.75 -15.77 -14.42
C ALA A 92 49.52 -16.06 -13.53
N ALA A 93 49.20 -15.16 -12.59
CA ALA A 93 47.99 -15.28 -11.76
C ALA A 93 46.70 -15.03 -12.57
N GLU A 94 46.71 -14.06 -13.50
CA GLU A 94 45.57 -13.72 -14.36
C GLU A 94 45.20 -14.87 -15.31
N TYR A 95 46.19 -15.50 -15.95
CA TYR A 95 45.99 -16.60 -16.89
C TYR A 95 45.90 -17.99 -16.23
N GLY A 96 46.07 -18.08 -14.92
CA GLY A 96 46.01 -19.36 -14.19
C GLY A 96 47.22 -20.26 -14.42
N ASN A 97 48.42 -19.71 -14.61
CA ASN A 97 49.65 -20.49 -14.73
C ASN A 97 50.13 -20.97 -13.35
N ILE A 98 49.46 -21.99 -12.81
CA ILE A 98 49.70 -22.60 -11.50
C ILE A 98 51.18 -22.92 -11.22
N PRO A 99 51.94 -23.60 -12.11
CA PRO A 99 53.32 -23.97 -11.81
C PRO A 99 54.26 -22.77 -11.73
N GLU A 100 54.06 -21.75 -12.58
CA GLU A 100 54.87 -20.54 -12.52
C GLU A 100 54.57 -19.74 -11.25
N VAL A 101 53.30 -19.59 -10.88
CA VAL A 101 52.91 -18.95 -9.62
C VAL A 101 53.53 -19.69 -8.41
N ARG A 102 53.44 -21.02 -8.39
CA ARG A 102 54.04 -21.86 -7.33
C ARG A 102 55.57 -21.70 -7.28
N ARG A 103 56.23 -21.70 -8.44
CA ARG A 103 57.68 -21.54 -8.57
C ARG A 103 58.11 -20.18 -8.03
N MET A 104 57.44 -19.11 -8.45
CA MET A 104 57.74 -17.73 -8.04
C MET A 104 57.50 -17.50 -6.55
N LEU A 105 56.42 -18.06 -5.97
CA LEU A 105 56.11 -17.94 -4.55
C LEU A 105 57.15 -18.62 -3.63
N LEU A 106 57.75 -19.74 -4.08
CA LEU A 106 58.71 -20.52 -3.30
C LEU A 106 60.18 -20.11 -3.53
N HIS A 107 60.55 -19.74 -4.75
CA HIS A 107 61.95 -19.55 -5.15
C HIS A 107 62.40 -18.08 -5.19
N VAL A 108 61.49 -17.11 -5.19
CA VAL A 108 61.83 -15.68 -5.25
C VAL A 108 61.71 -15.04 -3.84
N PRO A 109 62.82 -14.74 -3.15
CA PRO A 109 62.78 -14.30 -1.74
C PRO A 109 62.31 -12.85 -1.52
N ASN A 110 62.25 -12.02 -2.57
CA ASN A 110 61.83 -10.60 -2.49
C ASN A 110 60.56 -10.30 -3.31
N LEU A 111 59.72 -11.30 -3.56
CA LEU A 111 58.47 -11.09 -4.31
C LEU A 111 57.44 -10.37 -3.43
N ASN A 112 57.02 -9.17 -3.86
CA ASN A 112 55.88 -8.53 -3.25
C ASN A 112 54.59 -9.20 -3.74
N VAL A 113 53.96 -10.00 -2.86
CA VAL A 113 52.69 -10.68 -3.16
C VAL A 113 51.54 -9.68 -3.32
N ASN A 114 51.64 -8.50 -2.70
CA ASN A 114 50.66 -7.42 -2.77
C ASN A 114 50.95 -6.42 -3.91
N ALA A 115 51.66 -6.86 -4.96
CA ALA A 115 51.85 -6.05 -6.16
C ALA A 115 50.49 -5.80 -6.83
N VAL A 116 50.31 -4.58 -7.36
CA VAL A 116 49.06 -4.15 -7.98
C VAL A 116 49.26 -3.88 -9.47
N ASP A 117 48.27 -4.22 -10.28
CA ASP A 117 48.28 -3.94 -11.71
C ASP A 117 48.00 -2.45 -12.03
N TYR A 118 47.84 -2.12 -13.32
CA TYR A 118 47.51 -0.76 -13.77
C TYR A 118 46.12 -0.27 -13.35
N MET A 119 45.22 -1.18 -12.95
CA MET A 119 43.90 -0.88 -12.38
C MET A 119 43.91 -0.89 -10.85
N GLY A 120 45.06 -1.16 -10.22
CA GLY A 120 45.19 -1.25 -8.77
C GLY A 120 44.80 -2.61 -8.19
N GLN A 121 44.64 -3.67 -8.98
CA GLN A 121 44.23 -5.01 -8.53
C GLN A 121 45.40 -5.88 -8.08
N ASN A 122 45.22 -6.58 -6.96
CA ASN A 122 46.18 -7.54 -6.42
C ASN A 122 46.08 -8.91 -7.14
N ALA A 123 47.13 -9.73 -7.07
CA ALA A 123 47.18 -11.08 -7.64
C ALA A 123 45.99 -11.96 -7.20
N LEU A 124 45.55 -11.82 -5.94
CA LEU A 124 44.38 -12.53 -5.42
C LEU A 124 43.07 -12.07 -6.08
N GLN A 125 42.87 -10.76 -6.26
CA GLN A 125 41.67 -10.22 -6.91
C GLN A 125 41.60 -10.66 -8.38
N LEU A 126 42.75 -10.73 -9.08
CA LEU A 126 42.85 -11.22 -10.46
C LEU A 126 42.55 -12.72 -10.57
N ALA A 127 43.11 -13.53 -9.67
CA ALA A 127 42.85 -14.97 -9.62
C ALA A 127 41.36 -15.26 -9.36
N VAL A 128 40.75 -14.54 -8.42
CA VAL A 128 39.32 -14.66 -8.10
C VAL A 128 38.43 -14.14 -9.23
N ALA A 129 38.83 -13.07 -9.93
CA ALA A 129 38.05 -12.51 -11.04
C ALA A 129 37.88 -13.49 -12.22
N ASN A 130 38.82 -14.42 -12.39
CA ASN A 130 38.89 -15.38 -13.48
C ASN A 130 38.61 -16.85 -13.03
N GLU A 131 38.11 -17.05 -11.82
CA GLU A 131 37.80 -18.37 -11.23
C GLU A 131 38.99 -19.35 -11.08
N HIS A 132 40.21 -18.86 -10.90
CA HIS A 132 41.37 -19.74 -10.67
C HIS A 132 41.42 -20.26 -9.23
N LEU A 133 40.68 -21.34 -8.94
CA LEU A 133 40.57 -21.93 -7.60
C LEU A 133 41.94 -22.35 -7.02
N GLU A 134 42.74 -23.10 -7.78
CA GLU A 134 44.03 -23.62 -7.30
C GLU A 134 45.05 -22.50 -7.05
N VAL A 135 45.09 -21.50 -7.92
CA VAL A 135 45.93 -20.31 -7.73
C VAL A 135 45.49 -19.56 -6.47
N THR A 136 44.18 -19.45 -6.24
CA THR A 136 43.61 -18.83 -5.03
C THR A 136 44.03 -19.59 -3.76
N GLU A 137 43.95 -20.92 -3.75
CA GLU A 137 44.42 -21.75 -2.63
C GLU A 137 45.93 -21.57 -2.36
N LEU A 138 46.75 -21.51 -3.41
CA LEU A 138 48.20 -21.29 -3.27
C LEU A 138 48.54 -19.91 -2.70
N LEU A 139 47.82 -18.87 -3.14
CA LEU A 139 48.00 -17.52 -2.62
C LEU A 139 47.59 -17.44 -1.15
N LEU A 140 46.44 -18.02 -0.79
CA LEU A 140 45.93 -18.04 0.60
C LEU A 140 46.78 -18.85 1.58
N GLY A 141 47.70 -19.70 1.09
CA GLY A 141 48.71 -20.35 1.92
C GLY A 141 49.71 -19.38 2.58
N ARG A 142 49.76 -18.12 2.15
CA ARG A 142 50.56 -17.04 2.75
C ARG A 142 49.70 -16.18 3.67
N ALA A 143 50.21 -15.85 4.86
CA ALA A 143 49.48 -15.04 5.84
C ALA A 143 49.47 -13.53 5.56
N ASP A 144 50.37 -13.03 4.69
CA ASP A 144 50.63 -11.59 4.51
C ASP A 144 49.79 -10.92 3.39
N LEU A 145 48.63 -11.48 3.07
CA LEU A 145 47.76 -10.98 2.00
C LEU A 145 46.90 -9.79 2.47
N SER A 146 46.95 -8.71 1.71
CA SER A 146 46.04 -7.57 1.81
C SER A 146 44.82 -7.76 0.89
N ARG A 147 43.72 -7.04 1.15
CA ARG A 147 42.50 -7.00 0.31
C ARG A 147 41.74 -8.32 0.13
N VAL A 148 41.89 -9.25 1.07
CA VAL A 148 41.12 -10.52 1.08
C VAL A 148 39.61 -10.27 1.22
N GLY A 149 39.20 -9.19 1.90
CA GLY A 149 37.80 -8.79 2.04
C GLY A 149 37.17 -8.35 0.72
N ASP A 150 37.87 -7.57 -0.12
CA ASP A 150 37.37 -7.21 -1.45
C ASP A 150 37.32 -8.43 -2.38
N ALA A 151 38.32 -9.32 -2.31
CA ALA A 151 38.30 -10.58 -3.06
C ALA A 151 37.10 -11.45 -2.69
N LEU A 152 36.70 -11.48 -1.41
CA LEU A 152 35.47 -12.13 -0.96
C LEU A 152 34.22 -11.49 -1.58
N LEU A 153 34.10 -10.15 -1.53
CA LEU A 153 32.95 -9.46 -2.13
C LEU A 153 32.87 -9.69 -3.65
N LEU A 154 34.02 -9.78 -4.33
CA LEU A 154 34.09 -10.13 -5.75
C LEU A 154 33.59 -11.54 -6.03
N ALA A 155 34.07 -12.53 -5.26
CA ALA A 155 33.64 -13.92 -5.40
C ALA A 155 32.12 -14.06 -5.21
N ILE A 156 31.57 -13.37 -4.22
CA ILE A 156 30.12 -13.33 -3.94
C ILE A 156 29.36 -12.68 -5.11
N SER A 157 29.86 -11.57 -5.65
CA SER A 157 29.24 -10.89 -6.79
C SER A 157 29.21 -11.73 -8.07
N LYS A 158 30.15 -12.67 -8.21
CA LYS A 158 30.25 -13.58 -9.37
C LYS A 158 29.52 -14.91 -9.16
N GLY A 159 29.24 -15.29 -7.92
CA GLY A 159 28.59 -16.56 -7.60
C GLY A 159 29.56 -17.74 -7.43
N TYR A 160 30.86 -17.49 -7.23
CA TYR A 160 31.87 -18.55 -7.11
C TYR A 160 31.82 -19.22 -5.74
N VAL A 161 31.01 -20.28 -5.61
CA VAL A 161 30.76 -20.96 -4.33
C VAL A 161 32.04 -21.56 -3.75
N ARG A 162 32.82 -22.31 -4.55
CA ARG A 162 34.04 -22.98 -4.08
C ARG A 162 35.11 -22.00 -3.61
N ILE A 163 35.35 -20.95 -4.40
CA ILE A 163 36.30 -19.89 -4.03
C ILE A 163 35.85 -19.19 -2.75
N THR A 164 34.55 -18.94 -2.61
CA THR A 164 33.99 -18.33 -1.40
C THR A 164 34.20 -19.22 -0.16
N GLU A 165 34.03 -20.53 -0.27
CA GLU A 165 34.30 -21.47 0.82
C GLU A 165 35.79 -21.49 1.23
N VAL A 166 36.69 -21.49 0.25
CA VAL A 166 38.15 -21.43 0.49
C VAL A 166 38.52 -20.10 1.16
N LEU A 167 38.01 -18.97 0.68
CA LEU A 167 38.24 -17.65 1.27
C LEU A 167 37.73 -17.57 2.71
N LEU A 168 36.52 -18.09 2.99
CA LEU A 168 35.96 -18.15 4.34
C LEU A 168 36.70 -19.13 5.27
N GLY A 169 37.51 -20.04 4.71
CA GLY A 169 38.43 -20.91 5.46
C GLY A 169 39.69 -20.20 5.97
N HIS A 170 40.00 -19.01 5.44
CA HIS A 170 41.20 -18.26 5.82
C HIS A 170 41.13 -17.76 7.28
N PRO A 171 42.25 -17.78 8.04
CA PRO A 171 42.28 -17.37 9.45
C PRO A 171 41.71 -15.97 9.72
N SER A 172 41.82 -15.04 8.77
CA SER A 172 41.28 -13.67 8.89
C SER A 172 39.76 -13.59 9.03
N PHE A 173 39.01 -14.64 8.67
CA PHE A 173 37.54 -14.68 8.77
C PHE A 173 37.03 -15.55 9.91
N ARG A 174 37.90 -15.99 10.84
CA ARG A 174 37.47 -16.76 12.03
C ARG A 174 36.61 -15.92 12.98
N ASP A 175 36.85 -14.61 13.03
CA ASP A 175 36.04 -13.68 13.81
C ASP A 175 34.81 -13.25 13.01
N ALA A 176 33.64 -13.75 13.40
CA ALA A 176 32.36 -13.41 12.76
C ALA A 176 32.08 -11.90 12.71
N HIS A 177 32.71 -11.11 13.60
CA HIS A 177 32.59 -9.65 13.63
C HIS A 177 33.05 -8.98 12.33
N ARG A 178 34.03 -9.55 11.60
CA ARG A 178 34.44 -8.99 10.29
C ARG A 178 33.41 -9.26 9.18
N LEU A 179 32.54 -10.25 9.36
CA LEU A 179 31.45 -10.57 8.42
C LEU A 179 30.18 -9.74 8.69
N THR A 180 29.99 -9.30 9.94
CA THR A 180 28.83 -8.49 10.35
C THR A 180 29.12 -6.99 10.33
N ALA A 181 30.36 -6.57 10.60
CA ALA A 181 30.73 -5.16 10.54
C ALA A 181 30.71 -4.64 9.10
N SER A 182 30.11 -3.47 8.91
CA SER A 182 30.22 -2.74 7.65
C SER A 182 31.68 -2.32 7.41
N PRO A 183 32.16 -2.28 6.15
CA PRO A 183 33.47 -1.74 5.82
C PRO A 183 33.74 -0.38 6.50
N ALA A 184 32.76 0.53 6.52
CA ALA A 184 32.91 1.82 7.21
C ALA A 184 33.11 1.75 8.74
N GLN A 185 32.65 0.68 9.39
CA GLN A 185 32.89 0.44 10.82
C GLN A 185 34.19 -0.35 11.06
N ALA A 186 34.63 -1.15 10.09
CA ALA A 186 35.87 -1.91 10.13
C ALA A 186 37.12 -1.08 9.74
N ASP A 187 36.95 -0.03 8.94
CA ASP A 187 38.00 0.74 8.25
C ASP A 187 38.74 1.79 9.10
N MET A 188 39.18 1.45 10.31
CA MET A 188 40.10 2.38 11.02
C MET A 188 41.59 2.03 10.87
N LEU A 189 41.98 0.82 10.44
CA LEU A 189 43.40 0.41 10.43
C LEU A 189 43.88 -0.56 9.33
N ASP A 190 43.04 -1.34 8.65
CA ASP A 190 43.48 -2.37 7.69
C ASP A 190 42.84 -2.17 6.29
N ASP A 191 43.64 -2.21 5.21
CA ASP A 191 43.20 -2.19 3.79
C ASP A 191 42.46 -3.49 3.37
N PHE A 192 41.56 -3.98 4.22
CA PHE A 192 40.98 -5.31 4.11
C PHE A 192 39.87 -5.38 3.04
N TYR A 193 39.00 -4.38 3.00
CA TYR A 193 37.92 -4.25 2.01
C TYR A 193 38.22 -3.26 0.89
N ALA A 194 39.38 -2.61 0.92
CA ALA A 194 39.82 -1.67 -0.11
C ALA A 194 40.02 -2.39 -1.45
N TYR A 195 39.49 -1.80 -2.53
CA TYR A 195 39.71 -2.28 -3.90
C TYR A 195 41.05 -1.75 -4.42
N ASP A 196 41.25 -0.43 -4.30
CA ASP A 196 42.43 0.34 -4.67
C ASP A 196 42.82 1.32 -3.53
N GLU A 197 43.72 2.27 -3.80
CA GLU A 197 44.05 3.33 -2.82
C GLU A 197 42.96 4.41 -2.67
N ASP A 198 41.94 4.42 -3.55
CA ASP A 198 40.92 5.47 -3.62
C ASP A 198 39.61 5.07 -2.92
N GLY A 199 39.31 3.77 -2.78
CA GLY A 199 38.17 3.27 -2.01
C GLY A 199 37.83 1.78 -2.19
N THR A 200 36.61 1.43 -1.78
CA THR A 200 36.04 0.08 -1.87
C THR A 200 35.26 -0.08 -3.18
N ARG A 201 35.20 -1.30 -3.75
CA ARG A 201 34.43 -1.58 -4.99
C ARG A 201 32.93 -1.34 -4.80
N PHE A 202 32.40 -1.80 -3.68
CA PHE A 202 30.99 -1.63 -3.31
C PHE A 202 30.84 -0.48 -2.32
N SER A 203 29.61 -0.02 -2.10
CA SER A 203 29.36 1.00 -1.09
C SER A 203 29.75 0.47 0.31
N HIS A 204 30.31 1.35 1.15
CA HIS A 204 30.96 1.02 2.42
C HIS A 204 30.02 0.45 3.51
N ASP A 205 28.72 0.46 3.24
CA ASP A 205 27.62 -0.07 4.03
C ASP A 205 27.26 -1.53 3.67
N VAL A 206 27.74 -2.05 2.54
CA VAL A 206 27.41 -3.40 2.07
C VAL A 206 28.31 -4.43 2.75
N THR A 207 27.69 -5.28 3.57
CA THR A 207 28.35 -6.46 4.15
C THR A 207 28.32 -7.64 3.17
N PRO A 208 29.18 -8.67 3.34
CA PRO A 208 29.17 -9.87 2.50
C PRO A 208 27.80 -10.55 2.42
N VAL A 209 27.03 -10.57 3.53
CA VAL A 209 25.68 -11.17 3.56
C VAL A 209 24.67 -10.35 2.76
N ILE A 210 24.74 -9.01 2.84
CA ILE A 210 23.87 -8.12 2.07
C ILE A 210 24.14 -8.31 0.58
N LEU A 211 25.42 -8.38 0.17
CA LEU A 211 25.78 -8.58 -1.23
C LEU A 211 25.34 -9.96 -1.76
N ALA A 212 25.54 -11.03 -0.97
CA ALA A 212 25.09 -12.37 -1.33
C ALA A 212 23.56 -12.44 -1.50
N ALA A 213 22.83 -11.75 -0.63
CA ALA A 213 21.38 -11.61 -0.73
C ALA A 213 20.94 -10.81 -1.97
N HIS A 214 21.67 -9.74 -2.34
CA HIS A 214 21.39 -8.96 -3.55
C HIS A 214 21.56 -9.78 -4.84
N CYS A 215 22.59 -10.65 -4.87
CA CYS A 215 22.89 -11.53 -6.01
C CYS A 215 22.00 -12.78 -6.06
N GLN A 216 21.20 -13.03 -5.02
CA GLN A 216 20.28 -14.18 -4.91
C GLN A 216 21.01 -15.55 -4.93
N GLU A 217 22.20 -15.60 -4.34
CA GLU A 217 23.02 -16.82 -4.26
C GLU A 217 22.66 -17.67 -3.05
N TYR A 218 21.80 -18.68 -3.24
CA TYR A 218 21.29 -19.51 -2.13
C TYR A 218 22.39 -20.25 -1.36
N GLU A 219 23.39 -20.79 -2.06
CA GLU A 219 24.48 -21.58 -1.44
C GLU A 219 25.42 -20.68 -0.62
N ILE A 220 25.84 -19.56 -1.20
CA ILE A 220 26.70 -18.58 -0.53
C ILE A 220 25.98 -17.99 0.69
N VAL A 221 24.70 -17.62 0.55
CA VAL A 221 23.88 -17.15 1.68
C VAL A 221 23.83 -18.22 2.77
N HIS A 222 23.54 -19.47 2.45
CA HIS A 222 23.52 -20.55 3.43
C HIS A 222 24.87 -20.70 4.16
N THR A 223 25.99 -20.67 3.44
CA THR A 223 27.34 -20.76 4.01
C THR A 223 27.63 -19.59 4.95
N LEU A 224 27.29 -18.36 4.57
CA LEU A 224 27.47 -17.17 5.43
C LEU A 224 26.58 -17.21 6.68
N LEU A 225 25.33 -17.66 6.53
CA LEU A 225 24.41 -17.82 7.66
C LEU A 225 24.89 -18.92 8.62
N SER A 226 25.50 -20.00 8.11
CA SER A 226 26.08 -21.07 8.93
C SER A 226 27.27 -20.59 9.78
N LYS A 227 27.97 -19.54 9.34
CA LYS A 227 29.06 -18.86 10.06
C LYS A 227 28.55 -17.81 11.06
N GLY A 228 27.24 -17.62 11.17
CA GLY A 228 26.60 -16.70 12.11
C GLY A 228 26.43 -15.26 11.60
N ALA A 229 26.72 -14.99 10.32
CA ALA A 229 26.54 -13.65 9.76
C ALA A 229 25.06 -13.42 9.39
N ARG A 230 24.39 -12.52 10.10
CA ARG A 230 22.99 -12.10 9.86
C ARG A 230 22.94 -10.63 9.47
N ILE A 231 21.91 -10.24 8.74
CA ILE A 231 21.65 -8.83 8.42
C ILE A 231 20.93 -8.20 9.60
N ASP A 232 21.48 -7.12 10.13
CA ASP A 232 20.83 -6.34 11.18
C ASP A 232 19.65 -5.56 10.58
N PRO A 233 18.44 -5.65 11.19
CA PRO A 233 17.30 -4.88 10.72
C PRO A 233 17.56 -3.39 10.94
N PRO A 234 17.27 -2.53 9.93
CA PRO A 234 17.41 -1.09 10.09
C PRO A 234 16.46 -0.59 11.19
N HIS A 235 16.88 0.46 11.90
CA HIS A 235 16.00 1.14 12.85
C HIS A 235 14.85 1.84 12.12
N ASP A 236 13.76 2.08 12.86
CA ASP A 236 12.62 2.88 12.38
C ASP A 236 13.11 4.24 11.85
N TYR A 237 12.44 4.74 10.80
CA TYR A 237 12.81 5.97 10.12
C TYR A 237 12.89 7.17 11.09
N PHE A 238 12.00 7.21 12.07
CA PHE A 238 11.93 8.28 13.08
C PHE A 238 12.71 7.98 14.36
N CYS A 239 13.57 6.96 14.35
CA CYS A 239 14.41 6.64 15.50
C CYS A 239 15.38 7.79 15.80
N SER A 240 15.45 8.16 17.08
CA SER A 240 16.26 9.29 17.58
C SER A 240 17.47 8.85 18.41
N CYS A 241 17.97 7.63 18.21
CA CYS A 241 19.18 7.18 18.90
C CYS A 241 20.42 7.96 18.43
N ASP A 242 21.42 8.05 19.30
CA ASP A 242 22.64 8.84 19.05
C ASP A 242 23.40 8.37 17.80
N SER A 243 23.40 7.07 17.51
CA SER A 243 24.07 6.51 16.32
C SER A 243 23.38 6.92 15.01
N CYS A 244 22.05 6.83 14.93
CA CYS A 244 21.29 7.26 13.74
C CYS A 244 21.37 8.77 13.55
N ASN A 245 21.25 9.54 14.64
CA ASN A 245 21.35 11.00 14.58
C ASN A 245 22.75 11.44 14.14
N TYR A 246 23.81 10.79 14.65
CA TYR A 246 25.18 11.06 14.22
C TYR A 246 25.39 10.76 12.73
N GLN A 247 24.95 9.58 12.25
CA GLN A 247 25.06 9.20 10.84
C GLN A 247 24.27 10.15 9.94
N GLN A 248 23.07 10.57 10.35
CA GLN A 248 22.24 11.50 9.59
C GLN A 248 22.85 12.91 9.52
N GLN A 249 23.47 13.40 10.60
CA GLN A 249 24.17 14.69 10.61
C GLN A 249 25.47 14.67 9.80
N PHE A 250 26.20 13.56 9.85
CA PHE A 250 27.48 13.42 9.15
C PHE A 250 27.29 13.20 7.63
N ASP A 251 26.43 12.26 7.25
CA ASP A 251 26.10 11.94 5.87
C ASP A 251 24.70 11.31 5.73
N SER A 252 23.70 12.18 5.55
CA SER A 252 22.30 11.76 5.35
C SER A 252 22.09 10.93 4.09
N PHE A 253 22.85 11.16 3.01
CA PHE A 253 22.66 10.43 1.76
C PHE A 253 23.18 9.00 1.90
N SER A 254 24.39 8.83 2.45
CA SER A 254 24.91 7.48 2.74
C SER A 254 24.01 6.73 3.72
N HIS A 255 23.49 7.40 4.75
CA HIS A 255 22.56 6.76 5.69
C HIS A 255 21.27 6.24 5.00
N SER A 256 20.67 7.03 4.10
CA SER A 256 19.52 6.57 3.31
C SER A 256 19.87 5.41 2.36
N ARG A 257 21.07 5.44 1.76
CA ARG A 257 21.56 4.36 0.89
C ARG A 257 21.81 3.06 1.66
N SER A 258 22.36 3.15 2.86
CA SER A 258 22.58 2.02 3.76
C SER A 258 21.27 1.35 4.16
N ARG A 259 20.26 2.14 4.51
CA ARG A 259 18.93 1.64 4.84
C ARG A 259 18.32 0.85 3.68
N ILE A 260 18.33 1.40 2.46
CA ILE A 260 17.74 0.72 1.31
C ILE A 260 18.53 -0.54 0.90
N ASN A 261 19.86 -0.53 1.05
CA ASN A 261 20.69 -1.70 0.80
C ASN A 261 20.41 -2.83 1.81
N ALA A 262 20.22 -2.49 3.09
CA ALA A 262 19.81 -3.45 4.12
C ALA A 262 18.43 -4.04 3.81
N TYR A 263 17.43 -3.20 3.50
CA TYR A 263 16.10 -3.68 3.11
C TYR A 263 16.13 -4.53 1.84
N ARG A 264 16.97 -4.18 0.85
CA ARG A 264 17.15 -4.99 -0.36
C ARG A 264 17.73 -6.38 -0.05
N GLY A 265 18.60 -6.48 0.95
CA GLY A 265 19.11 -7.77 1.45
C GLY A 265 18.01 -8.59 2.14
N LEU A 266 17.26 -7.96 3.06
CA LEU A 266 16.19 -8.60 3.83
C LEU A 266 15.01 -9.05 2.94
N ALA A 267 14.68 -8.28 1.91
CA ALA A 267 13.59 -8.55 0.97
C ALA A 267 13.91 -9.63 -0.06
N SER A 268 15.17 -10.09 -0.13
CA SER A 268 15.59 -11.08 -1.12
C SER A 268 14.97 -12.47 -0.83
N PRO A 269 14.49 -13.20 -1.87
CA PRO A 269 13.98 -14.56 -1.73
C PRO A 269 14.96 -15.53 -1.08
N ALA A 270 16.26 -15.38 -1.37
CA ALA A 270 17.32 -16.21 -0.81
C ALA A 270 17.41 -16.04 0.71
N TYR A 271 17.45 -14.78 1.19
CA TYR A 271 17.53 -14.51 2.61
C TYR A 271 16.23 -14.91 3.34
N LEU A 272 15.05 -14.55 2.79
CA LEU A 272 13.76 -14.89 3.38
C LEU A 272 13.57 -16.41 3.57
N SER A 273 13.99 -17.21 2.57
CA SER A 273 13.84 -18.66 2.58
C SER A 273 14.75 -19.38 3.58
N LEU A 274 15.94 -18.83 3.85
CA LEU A 274 17.00 -19.50 4.61
C LEU A 274 17.15 -18.98 6.05
N SER A 275 16.71 -17.76 6.33
CA SER A 275 16.86 -17.13 7.65
C SER A 275 15.67 -17.35 8.58
N ASN A 276 14.45 -17.33 8.05
CA ASN A 276 13.21 -17.31 8.83
C ASN A 276 12.60 -18.71 8.97
N GLU A 277 12.01 -19.01 10.13
CA GLU A 277 11.27 -20.26 10.34
C GLU A 277 9.93 -20.27 9.58
N ASP A 278 9.24 -19.13 9.58
CA ASP A 278 8.05 -18.88 8.76
C ASP A 278 8.32 -17.75 7.75
N PRO A 279 8.72 -18.09 6.51
CA PRO A 279 9.06 -17.10 5.51
C PRO A 279 7.83 -16.35 4.97
N VAL A 280 6.63 -16.92 5.09
CA VAL A 280 5.41 -16.30 4.56
C VAL A 280 5.01 -15.11 5.42
N LEU A 281 4.95 -15.28 6.74
CA LEU A 281 4.62 -14.17 7.65
C LEU A 281 5.67 -13.06 7.58
N ALA A 282 6.96 -13.43 7.62
CA ALA A 282 8.05 -12.46 7.51
C ALA A 282 8.00 -11.65 6.20
N ALA A 283 7.73 -12.31 5.06
CA ALA A 283 7.57 -11.62 3.79
C ALA A 283 6.33 -10.71 3.75
N LEU A 284 5.23 -11.11 4.38
CA LEU A 284 4.00 -10.30 4.48
C LEU A 284 4.25 -9.02 5.29
N GLU A 285 4.83 -9.14 6.48
CA GLU A 285 5.14 -8.00 7.36
C GLU A 285 6.16 -7.05 6.71
N LEU A 286 7.24 -7.59 6.16
CA LEU A 286 8.26 -6.80 5.46
C LEU A 286 7.67 -6.08 4.24
N SER A 287 6.78 -6.72 3.49
CA SER A 287 6.13 -6.08 2.33
C SER A 287 5.27 -4.87 2.74
N ASN A 288 4.62 -4.92 3.91
CA ASN A 288 3.83 -3.83 4.45
C ASN A 288 4.72 -2.71 4.97
N GLU A 289 5.80 -3.05 5.69
CA GLU A 289 6.80 -2.07 6.15
C GLU A 289 7.40 -1.29 4.98
N LEU A 290 7.84 -1.98 3.92
CA LEU A 290 8.36 -1.35 2.71
C LEU A 290 7.31 -0.46 2.00
N ALA A 291 6.03 -0.87 2.00
CA ALA A 291 4.95 -0.07 1.42
C ALA A 291 4.68 1.20 2.24
N MET A 292 4.81 1.15 3.57
CA MET A 292 4.72 2.33 4.44
C MET A 292 5.91 3.26 4.21
N LEU A 293 7.13 2.72 4.15
CA LEU A 293 8.35 3.49 3.88
C LEU A 293 8.32 4.17 2.51
N ALA A 294 7.76 3.53 1.48
CA ALA A 294 7.57 4.13 0.16
C ALA A 294 6.69 5.39 0.17
N ASN A 295 5.82 5.54 1.17
CA ASN A 295 5.00 6.74 1.35
C ASN A 295 5.69 7.81 2.20
N ILE A 296 6.64 7.41 3.05
CA ILE A 296 7.44 8.32 3.90
C ILE A 296 8.61 8.90 3.09
N GLU A 297 9.44 8.06 2.47
CA GLU A 297 10.56 8.44 1.61
C GLU A 297 10.11 8.53 0.15
N LYS A 298 9.94 9.76 -0.36
CA LYS A 298 9.42 9.98 -1.71
C LYS A 298 10.49 9.79 -2.78
N GLU A 299 11.76 10.02 -2.43
CA GLU A 299 12.92 9.99 -3.33
C GLU A 299 13.19 8.58 -3.84
N PHE A 300 13.11 7.57 -2.96
CA PHE A 300 13.33 6.15 -3.28
C PHE A 300 12.04 5.33 -3.37
N LYS A 301 10.89 6.01 -3.56
CA LYS A 301 9.57 5.35 -3.58
C LYS A 301 9.52 4.17 -4.54
N ASN A 302 10.07 4.31 -5.75
CA ASN A 302 10.05 3.26 -6.76
C ASN A 302 10.84 2.01 -6.32
N ASP A 303 11.97 2.20 -5.64
CA ASP A 303 12.81 1.10 -5.16
C ASP A 303 12.10 0.35 -4.02
N TYR A 304 11.53 1.06 -3.04
CA TYR A 304 10.72 0.45 -1.98
C TYR A 304 9.50 -0.30 -2.55
N CYS A 305 8.80 0.29 -3.52
CA CYS A 305 7.69 -0.38 -4.20
C CYS A 305 8.16 -1.65 -4.93
N ARG A 306 9.33 -1.63 -5.58
CA ARG A 306 9.91 -2.81 -6.24
C ARG A 306 10.26 -3.91 -5.23
N LEU A 307 10.87 -3.56 -4.10
CA LEU A 307 11.19 -4.52 -3.03
C LEU A 307 9.92 -5.09 -2.39
N SER A 308 8.91 -4.26 -2.13
CA SER A 308 7.61 -4.73 -1.63
C SER A 308 6.96 -5.71 -2.60
N SER A 309 6.97 -5.41 -3.91
CA SER A 309 6.48 -6.32 -4.94
C SER A 309 7.28 -7.62 -4.99
N GLN A 310 8.61 -7.59 -4.83
CA GLN A 310 9.46 -8.78 -4.76
C GLN A 310 9.07 -9.69 -3.58
N CYS A 311 8.82 -9.14 -2.39
CA CYS A 311 8.31 -9.93 -1.26
C CYS A 311 6.93 -10.53 -1.54
N LYS A 312 6.04 -9.78 -2.21
CA LYS A 312 4.70 -10.26 -2.58
C LYS A 312 4.78 -11.40 -3.60
N ASP A 313 5.61 -11.26 -4.63
CA ASP A 313 5.81 -12.26 -5.68
C ASP A 313 6.50 -13.52 -5.12
N TYR A 314 7.38 -13.39 -4.13
CA TYR A 314 7.95 -14.53 -3.39
C TYR A 314 6.85 -15.38 -2.72
N VAL A 315 5.92 -14.75 -2.00
CA VAL A 315 4.81 -15.45 -1.33
C VAL A 315 3.88 -16.13 -2.35
N VAL A 316 3.64 -15.49 -3.50
CA VAL A 316 2.88 -16.10 -4.61
C VAL A 316 3.62 -17.31 -5.15
N GLY A 317 4.92 -17.20 -5.45
CA GLY A 317 5.73 -18.30 -5.95
C GLY A 317 5.78 -19.51 -5.01
N LEU A 318 5.70 -19.30 -3.69
CA LEU A 318 5.60 -20.39 -2.72
C LEU A 318 4.22 -21.10 -2.78
N LEU A 319 3.15 -20.34 -2.99
CA LEU A 319 1.79 -20.87 -3.13
C LEU A 319 1.60 -21.66 -4.44
N ASP A 320 2.28 -21.26 -5.52
CA ASP A 320 2.28 -21.96 -6.82
C ASP A 320 2.85 -23.39 -6.69
N LEU A 321 3.77 -23.60 -5.74
CA LEU A 321 4.46 -24.89 -5.53
C LEU A 321 3.70 -25.87 -4.64
N CYS A 322 2.55 -25.46 -4.09
CA CYS A 322 1.67 -26.32 -3.32
C CYS A 322 0.98 -27.35 -4.23
N ARG A 323 1.07 -28.62 -3.85
CA ARG A 323 0.51 -29.75 -4.63
C ARG A 323 -0.70 -30.40 -3.97
N SER A 324 -0.95 -30.10 -2.70
CA SER A 324 -2.05 -30.69 -1.94
C SER A 324 -2.86 -29.61 -1.22
N THR A 325 -4.14 -29.87 -0.98
CA THR A 325 -5.03 -28.97 -0.22
C THR A 325 -4.49 -28.72 1.18
N GLN A 326 -3.85 -29.72 1.80
CA GLN A 326 -3.22 -29.59 3.12
C GLN A 326 -2.03 -28.60 3.11
N GLU A 327 -1.23 -28.58 2.04
CA GLU A 327 -0.15 -27.60 1.88
C GLU A 327 -0.73 -26.18 1.72
N VAL A 328 -1.81 -26.03 0.94
CA VAL A 328 -2.49 -24.75 0.75
C VAL A 328 -3.14 -24.25 2.06
N GLU A 329 -3.85 -25.11 2.77
CA GLU A 329 -4.48 -24.77 4.07
C GLU A 329 -3.44 -24.38 5.12
N ALA A 330 -2.28 -25.03 5.13
CA ALA A 330 -1.16 -24.67 6.00
C ALA A 330 -0.62 -23.26 5.70
N ILE A 331 -0.53 -22.86 4.42
CA ILE A 331 -0.13 -21.50 4.06
C ILE A 331 -1.20 -20.47 4.48
N LEU A 332 -2.49 -20.77 4.25
CA LEU A 332 -3.60 -19.82 4.46
C LEU A 332 -4.01 -19.63 5.92
N ASN A 333 -3.89 -20.66 6.76
CA ASN A 333 -4.29 -20.61 8.17
C ASN A 333 -3.09 -20.39 9.11
N GLY A 334 -1.88 -20.79 8.69
CA GLY A 334 -0.69 -20.77 9.54
C GLY A 334 -0.63 -21.87 10.59
N GLU A 335 0.22 -21.69 11.59
CA GLU A 335 0.31 -22.58 12.73
C GLU A 335 -0.93 -22.38 13.60
N THR A 336 -1.84 -23.35 13.58
CA THR A 336 -2.99 -23.35 14.47
C THR A 336 -2.51 -23.84 15.84
N ASP A 337 -2.22 -22.92 16.75
CA ASP A 337 -2.04 -23.27 18.15
C ASP A 337 -3.33 -23.92 18.63
N SER A 338 -3.24 -25.22 18.93
CA SER A 338 -4.36 -26.06 19.33
C SER A 338 -4.95 -25.72 20.71
N GLU A 339 -4.55 -24.60 21.31
CA GLU A 339 -4.90 -24.21 22.69
C GLU A 339 -5.93 -23.07 22.79
N ASP A 340 -6.13 -22.26 21.73
CA ASP A 340 -6.99 -21.06 21.82
C ASP A 340 -8.44 -21.23 21.30
N SER A 341 -8.82 -22.40 20.78
CA SER A 341 -10.17 -22.56 20.24
C SER A 341 -11.18 -23.03 21.30
N TYR A 342 -11.69 -22.09 22.09
CA TYR A 342 -13.08 -22.16 22.61
C TYR A 342 -14.12 -21.81 21.52
N ASP A 343 -13.70 -21.70 20.25
CA ASP A 343 -14.60 -21.55 19.12
C ASP A 343 -15.19 -22.89 18.68
N LEU A 344 -16.50 -22.87 18.42
CA LEU A 344 -17.30 -24.00 17.95
C LEU A 344 -16.63 -24.74 16.77
N PRO A 345 -16.84 -26.06 16.63
CA PRO A 345 -16.21 -26.85 15.59
C PRO A 345 -16.76 -26.44 14.21
N GLY A 346 -15.88 -25.98 13.30
CA GLY A 346 -16.19 -26.09 11.87
C GLY A 346 -15.55 -25.10 10.90
N ARG A 347 -14.88 -24.01 11.29
CA ARG A 347 -14.26 -23.10 10.30
C ARG A 347 -12.78 -22.85 10.53
N PRO A 348 -11.93 -23.00 9.49
CA PRO A 348 -10.52 -22.63 9.59
C PRO A 348 -10.42 -21.12 9.86
N SER A 349 -9.67 -20.75 10.89
CA SER A 349 -9.30 -19.35 11.12
C SER A 349 -8.34 -18.93 9.99
N LEU A 350 -8.89 -18.30 8.95
CA LEU A 350 -8.17 -17.77 7.79
C LEU A 350 -7.34 -16.52 8.17
N THR A 351 -6.52 -16.62 9.22
CA THR A 351 -5.78 -15.50 9.84
C THR A 351 -4.80 -14.87 8.86
N ARG A 352 -3.98 -15.67 8.17
CA ARG A 352 -3.02 -15.15 7.19
C ARG A 352 -3.69 -14.62 5.94
N LEU A 353 -4.81 -15.20 5.51
CA LEU A 353 -5.57 -14.63 4.42
C LEU A 353 -6.17 -13.27 4.81
N LYS A 354 -6.67 -13.11 6.04
CA LYS A 354 -7.13 -11.82 6.58
C LYS A 354 -5.99 -10.80 6.59
N LEU A 355 -4.80 -11.22 7.02
CA LEU A 355 -3.59 -10.40 6.98
C LEU A 355 -3.18 -10.02 5.56
N ALA A 356 -3.23 -10.98 4.62
CA ALA A 356 -2.90 -10.74 3.22
C ALA A 356 -3.89 -9.78 2.53
N ILE A 357 -5.17 -9.80 2.92
CA ILE A 357 -6.15 -8.80 2.48
C ILE A 357 -5.83 -7.43 3.08
N LYS A 358 -5.47 -7.37 4.38
CA LYS A 358 -5.08 -6.12 5.05
C LYS A 358 -3.85 -5.46 4.42
N TYR A 359 -2.87 -6.25 4.00
CA TYR A 359 -1.65 -5.77 3.33
C TYR A 359 -1.79 -5.64 1.81
N GLU A 360 -3.00 -5.79 1.26
CA GLU A 360 -3.32 -5.68 -0.16
C GLU A 360 -2.45 -6.58 -1.09
N LEU A 361 -2.24 -7.84 -0.71
CA LEU A 361 -1.56 -8.83 -1.57
C LEU A 361 -2.51 -9.38 -2.65
N LYS A 362 -2.78 -8.56 -3.66
CA LYS A 362 -3.72 -8.84 -4.74
C LYS A 362 -3.44 -10.17 -5.47
N LYS A 363 -2.21 -10.39 -5.93
CA LYS A 363 -1.81 -11.60 -6.68
C LYS A 363 -1.95 -12.88 -5.84
N PHE A 364 -1.59 -12.83 -4.55
CA PHE A 364 -1.70 -13.97 -3.64
C PHE A 364 -3.14 -14.43 -3.45
N VAL A 365 -4.05 -13.47 -3.22
CA VAL A 365 -5.48 -13.78 -3.06
C VAL A 365 -6.10 -14.20 -4.40
N ALA A 366 -5.68 -13.59 -5.51
CA ALA A 366 -6.17 -13.94 -6.85
C ALA A 366 -5.67 -15.28 -7.38
N HIS A 367 -4.65 -15.87 -6.74
CA HIS A 367 -4.05 -17.12 -7.16
C HIS A 367 -5.08 -18.26 -7.26
N PRO A 368 -5.07 -19.09 -8.33
CA PRO A 368 -6.05 -20.15 -8.53
C PRO A 368 -6.22 -21.11 -7.34
N ASN A 369 -5.13 -21.51 -6.68
CA ASN A 369 -5.20 -22.42 -5.52
C ASN A 369 -5.90 -21.76 -4.32
N CYS A 370 -5.68 -20.47 -4.08
CA CYS A 370 -6.36 -19.72 -3.02
C CYS A 370 -7.85 -19.55 -3.36
N GLN A 371 -8.15 -19.16 -4.60
CA GLN A 371 -9.53 -18.98 -5.07
C GLN A 371 -10.34 -20.29 -5.01
N GLN A 372 -9.72 -21.43 -5.31
CA GLN A 372 -10.36 -22.73 -5.18
C GLN A 372 -10.74 -23.06 -3.73
N GLN A 373 -9.88 -22.73 -2.76
CA GLN A 373 -10.18 -22.89 -1.34
C GLN A 373 -11.26 -21.92 -0.88
N LEU A 374 -11.23 -20.66 -1.34
CA LEU A 374 -12.30 -19.71 -1.01
C LEU A 374 -13.65 -20.14 -1.58
N LEU A 375 -13.66 -20.70 -2.79
CA LEU A 375 -14.85 -21.26 -3.42
C LEU A 375 -15.39 -22.49 -2.67
N SER A 376 -14.53 -23.34 -2.10
CA SER A 376 -14.99 -24.49 -1.32
C SER A 376 -15.67 -24.04 -0.03
N ILE A 377 -15.15 -23.01 0.64
CA ILE A 377 -15.75 -22.40 1.84
C ILE A 377 -17.05 -21.65 1.49
N TRP A 378 -17.07 -20.94 0.35
CA TRP A 378 -18.25 -20.20 -0.10
C TRP A 378 -19.48 -21.10 -0.35
N TYR A 379 -19.25 -22.31 -0.88
CA TYR A 379 -20.28 -23.31 -1.20
C TYR A 379 -20.32 -24.51 -0.22
N GLU A 380 -19.77 -24.39 0.99
CA GLU A 380 -19.55 -25.48 1.97
C GLU A 380 -20.76 -26.40 2.21
N ASN A 381 -22.00 -25.87 2.09
CA ASN A 381 -23.25 -26.61 2.31
C ASN A 381 -24.12 -26.79 1.04
N LEU A 382 -23.63 -26.37 -0.13
CA LEU A 382 -24.35 -26.36 -1.41
C LEU A 382 -23.47 -26.88 -2.57
N PRO A 383 -22.97 -28.13 -2.51
CA PRO A 383 -22.03 -28.64 -3.50
C PRO A 383 -22.61 -28.67 -4.91
N GLY A 384 -23.91 -28.97 -5.03
CA GLY A 384 -24.60 -29.05 -6.31
C GLY A 384 -24.76 -27.71 -7.03
N LEU A 385 -24.76 -26.58 -6.30
CA LEU A 385 -25.03 -25.25 -6.88
C LEU A 385 -23.81 -24.65 -7.59
N ARG A 386 -22.60 -25.08 -7.22
CA ARG A 386 -21.34 -24.59 -7.79
C ARG A 386 -21.28 -24.79 -9.32
N GLN A 387 -21.69 -25.97 -9.79
CA GLN A 387 -21.61 -26.39 -11.20
C GLN A 387 -22.85 -26.04 -12.04
N GLN A 388 -23.88 -25.40 -11.45
CA GLN A 388 -25.12 -25.11 -12.18
C GLN A 388 -24.98 -23.92 -13.14
N THR A 389 -25.88 -23.89 -14.13
CA THR A 389 -26.03 -22.78 -15.06
C THR A 389 -26.46 -21.50 -14.35
N THR A 390 -26.16 -20.35 -14.97
CA THR A 390 -26.58 -19.04 -14.47
C THR A 390 -28.10 -18.93 -14.31
N ALA A 391 -28.88 -19.55 -15.20
CA ALA A 391 -30.34 -19.58 -15.12
C ALA A 391 -30.86 -20.25 -13.82
N ILE A 392 -30.25 -21.37 -13.42
CA ILE A 392 -30.63 -22.06 -12.17
C ILE A 392 -30.21 -21.22 -10.96
N LYS A 393 -29.03 -20.58 -11.00
CA LYS A 393 -28.59 -19.65 -9.94
C LYS A 393 -29.56 -18.47 -9.79
N LEU A 394 -30.03 -17.89 -10.89
CA LEU A 394 -31.03 -16.82 -10.88
C LEU A 394 -32.38 -17.30 -10.32
N LEU A 395 -32.81 -18.50 -10.68
CA LEU A 395 -34.04 -19.09 -10.13
C LEU A 395 -33.93 -19.31 -8.61
N VAL A 396 -32.77 -19.73 -8.11
CA VAL A 396 -32.51 -19.84 -6.66
C VAL A 396 -32.56 -18.46 -5.99
N VAL A 397 -31.95 -17.43 -6.58
CA VAL A 397 -32.01 -16.05 -6.04
C VAL A 397 -33.46 -15.56 -5.97
N LEU A 398 -34.25 -15.79 -7.02
CA LEU A 398 -35.67 -15.42 -7.05
C LEU A 398 -36.48 -16.18 -5.99
N ALA A 399 -36.25 -17.48 -5.84
CA ALA A 399 -36.90 -18.29 -4.82
C ALA A 399 -36.56 -17.81 -3.40
N VAL A 400 -35.31 -17.44 -3.14
CA VAL A 400 -34.88 -16.87 -1.85
C VAL A 400 -35.49 -15.48 -1.63
N ALA A 401 -35.61 -14.65 -2.67
CA ALA A 401 -36.24 -13.34 -2.56
C ALA A 401 -37.70 -13.45 -2.14
N ILE A 402 -38.47 -14.36 -2.75
CA ILE A 402 -39.87 -14.61 -2.41
C ILE A 402 -39.98 -15.27 -1.03
N GLY A 403 -39.10 -16.23 -0.72
CA GLY A 403 -39.11 -16.99 0.52
C GLY A 403 -38.46 -16.30 1.74
N LEU A 404 -37.92 -15.09 1.58
CA LEU A 404 -37.10 -14.41 2.59
C LEU A 404 -37.78 -14.30 3.97
N PRO A 405 -39.07 -13.89 4.08
CA PRO A 405 -39.73 -13.77 5.38
C PRO A 405 -39.84 -15.12 6.09
N GLY A 406 -40.12 -16.20 5.35
CA GLY A 406 -40.21 -17.56 5.90
C GLY A 406 -38.85 -18.11 6.33
N LEU A 407 -37.80 -17.86 5.55
CA LEU A 407 -36.43 -18.27 5.89
C LEU A 407 -35.91 -17.56 7.14
N ALA A 408 -36.18 -16.26 7.29
CA ALA A 408 -35.82 -15.48 8.46
C ALA A 408 -36.53 -16.00 9.73
N LEU A 409 -37.84 -16.26 9.64
CA LEU A 409 -38.61 -16.82 10.76
C LEU A 409 -38.13 -18.22 11.16
N ALA A 410 -37.85 -19.09 10.19
CA ALA A 410 -37.33 -20.43 10.45
C ALA A 410 -35.96 -20.40 11.16
N TYR A 411 -35.08 -19.46 10.78
CA TYR A 411 -33.79 -19.26 11.44
C TYR A 411 -33.94 -18.76 12.88
N LEU A 412 -34.88 -17.82 13.12
CA LEU A 412 -35.16 -17.28 14.46
C LEU A 412 -35.71 -18.34 15.42
N ILE A 413 -36.62 -19.21 14.95
CA ILE A 413 -37.26 -20.24 15.78
C ILE A 413 -36.30 -21.42 16.03
N ALA A 414 -35.58 -21.88 14.99
CA ALA A 414 -34.77 -23.10 15.07
C ALA A 414 -33.42 -22.93 14.33
N PRO A 415 -32.43 -22.26 14.95
CA PRO A 415 -31.15 -21.95 14.32
C PRO A 415 -30.27 -23.19 14.07
N CYS A 416 -30.58 -24.33 14.72
CA CYS A 416 -29.86 -25.60 14.56
C CYS A 416 -30.50 -26.54 13.53
N SER A 417 -31.61 -26.12 12.89
CA SER A 417 -32.29 -26.91 11.84
C SER A 417 -31.44 -27.03 10.58
N ARG A 418 -31.81 -27.96 9.67
CA ARG A 418 -31.15 -28.09 8.35
C ARG A 418 -31.20 -26.77 7.55
N VAL A 419 -32.35 -26.08 7.59
CA VAL A 419 -32.54 -24.75 6.97
C VAL A 419 -31.64 -23.72 7.66
N GLY A 420 -31.52 -23.77 8.98
CA GLY A 420 -30.62 -22.90 9.75
C GLY A 420 -29.14 -23.09 9.38
N LYS A 421 -28.69 -24.33 9.16
CA LYS A 421 -27.32 -24.63 8.68
C LYS A 421 -27.10 -24.09 7.25
N ILE A 422 -28.10 -24.23 6.36
CA ILE A 422 -28.03 -23.69 5.00
C ILE A 422 -27.96 -22.15 5.02
N MET A 423 -28.76 -21.47 5.86
CA MET A 423 -28.74 -20.01 6.00
C MET A 423 -27.43 -19.45 6.58
N ARG A 424 -26.66 -20.28 7.32
CA ARG A 424 -25.31 -19.90 7.81
C ARG A 424 -24.24 -20.01 6.71
N SER A 425 -24.54 -20.62 5.57
CA SER A 425 -23.59 -20.68 4.46
C SER A 425 -23.35 -19.27 3.89
N PRO A 426 -22.09 -18.92 3.55
CA PRO A 426 -21.76 -17.56 3.11
C PRO A 426 -22.54 -17.12 1.87
N PHE A 427 -22.70 -18.02 0.90
CA PHE A 427 -23.49 -17.76 -0.30
C PHE A 427 -24.94 -17.41 0.01
N MET A 428 -25.60 -18.14 0.92
CA MET A 428 -26.99 -17.86 1.28
C MET A 428 -27.14 -16.55 2.03
N LYS A 429 -26.18 -16.17 2.89
CA LYS A 429 -26.16 -14.84 3.51
C LYS A 429 -26.12 -13.75 2.44
N PHE A 430 -25.19 -13.85 1.49
CA PHE A 430 -25.06 -12.88 0.41
C PHE A 430 -26.34 -12.75 -0.41
N VAL A 431 -26.92 -13.88 -0.84
CA VAL A 431 -28.19 -13.87 -1.60
C VAL A 431 -29.32 -13.27 -0.76
N ALA A 432 -29.43 -13.61 0.52
CA ALA A 432 -30.48 -13.06 1.38
C ALA A 432 -30.37 -11.53 1.55
N HIS A 433 -29.15 -11.00 1.73
CA HIS A 433 -28.89 -9.56 1.82
C HIS A 433 -29.15 -8.85 0.48
N ALA A 434 -28.67 -9.41 -0.62
CA ALA A 434 -28.91 -8.88 -1.96
C ALA A 434 -30.42 -8.86 -2.29
N SER A 435 -31.13 -9.96 -2.01
CA SER A 435 -32.57 -10.05 -2.23
C SER A 435 -33.34 -9.04 -1.37
N SER A 436 -33.00 -8.89 -0.09
CA SER A 436 -33.60 -7.86 0.77
C SER A 436 -33.43 -6.45 0.19
N PHE A 437 -32.22 -6.14 -0.27
CA PHE A 437 -31.93 -4.84 -0.86
C PHE A 437 -32.70 -4.60 -2.17
N THR A 438 -32.85 -5.62 -3.02
CA THR A 438 -33.70 -5.52 -4.22
C THR A 438 -35.18 -5.32 -3.88
N ILE A 439 -35.67 -5.95 -2.80
CA ILE A 439 -37.04 -5.72 -2.30
C ILE A 439 -37.19 -4.28 -1.81
N PHE A 440 -36.19 -3.74 -1.09
CA PHE A 440 -36.18 -2.34 -0.67
C PHE A 440 -36.28 -1.36 -1.84
N LEU A 441 -35.50 -1.56 -2.91
CA LEU A 441 -35.61 -0.76 -4.14
C LEU A 441 -37.00 -0.91 -4.79
N GLY A 442 -37.54 -2.13 -4.80
CA GLY A 442 -38.90 -2.40 -5.24
C GLY A 442 -39.95 -1.63 -4.44
N LEU A 443 -39.82 -1.56 -3.11
CA LEU A 443 -40.71 -0.78 -2.24
C LEU A 443 -40.63 0.72 -2.53
N LEU A 444 -39.44 1.26 -2.82
CA LEU A 444 -39.28 2.67 -3.22
C LEU A 444 -40.02 2.96 -4.54
N ILE A 445 -39.91 2.07 -5.52
CA ILE A 445 -40.61 2.19 -6.82
C ILE A 445 -42.13 2.09 -6.59
N LEU A 446 -42.58 1.12 -5.80
CA LEU A 446 -44.01 0.93 -5.50
C LEU A 446 -44.60 2.13 -4.74
N ASN A 447 -43.85 2.77 -3.84
CA ASN A 447 -44.30 4.00 -3.16
C ASN A 447 -44.54 5.17 -4.13
N ALA A 448 -43.86 5.17 -5.29
CA ALA A 448 -44.06 6.15 -6.35
C ALA A 448 -45.15 5.74 -7.36
N ALA A 449 -45.51 4.44 -7.40
CA ALA A 449 -46.32 3.85 -8.47
C ALA A 449 -47.73 4.44 -8.59
N ASP A 450 -48.36 4.81 -7.48
CA ASP A 450 -49.70 5.43 -7.45
C ASP A 450 -49.77 6.73 -8.27
N ARG A 451 -48.62 7.36 -8.57
CA ARG A 451 -48.51 8.61 -9.32
C ARG A 451 -48.05 8.44 -10.78
N PHE A 452 -47.81 7.23 -11.26
CA PHE A 452 -47.28 7.00 -12.62
C PHE A 452 -48.22 7.44 -13.74
N ALA A 453 -49.54 7.40 -13.51
CA ALA A 453 -50.54 7.89 -14.47
C ALA A 453 -50.75 9.43 -14.41
N GLY A 454 -49.99 10.14 -13.58
CA GLY A 454 -50.19 11.55 -13.26
C GLY A 454 -51.16 11.76 -12.09
N THR A 455 -51.06 12.91 -11.42
CA THR A 455 -51.93 13.27 -10.30
C THR A 455 -53.25 13.85 -10.78
N THR A 456 -54.38 13.40 -10.21
CA THR A 456 -55.74 13.87 -10.57
C THR A 456 -56.06 15.26 -10.01
N LEU A 457 -55.34 15.72 -8.98
CA LEU A 457 -55.51 17.03 -8.36
C LEU A 457 -54.45 18.02 -8.88
N LEU A 458 -54.88 19.21 -9.31
CA LEU A 458 -53.98 20.30 -9.66
C LEU A 458 -53.35 20.90 -8.40
N ALA A 459 -52.13 21.43 -8.51
CA ALA A 459 -51.36 21.99 -7.38
C ALA A 459 -52.04 23.18 -6.66
N ASN A 460 -52.99 23.85 -7.33
CA ASN A 460 -53.73 25.00 -6.80
C ASN A 460 -55.04 24.60 -6.06
N MET A 461 -55.53 23.38 -6.25
CA MET A 461 -56.83 22.96 -5.69
C MET A 461 -56.64 22.19 -4.39
N THR A 462 -57.58 22.35 -3.45
CA THR A 462 -57.67 21.52 -2.24
C THR A 462 -58.78 20.49 -2.38
N HIS A 463 -58.73 19.40 -1.59
CA HIS A 463 -59.77 18.35 -1.62
C HIS A 463 -61.20 18.88 -1.38
N HIS A 464 -61.33 20.01 -0.68
CA HIS A 464 -62.60 20.68 -0.40
C HIS A 464 -63.21 21.41 -1.63
N GLN A 465 -62.47 21.55 -2.73
CA GLN A 465 -62.90 22.24 -3.95
C GLN A 465 -63.25 21.31 -5.13
N LEU A 466 -63.23 19.99 -4.92
CA LEU A 466 -63.61 19.01 -5.95
C LEU A 466 -65.14 19.00 -6.20
N PRO A 467 -65.61 18.84 -7.46
CA PRO A 467 -67.04 18.82 -7.77
C PRO A 467 -67.77 17.68 -7.06
N VAL A 468 -69.03 17.93 -6.71
CA VAL A 468 -69.98 17.19 -5.84
C VAL A 468 -70.14 15.67 -6.10
N GLY A 469 -69.52 15.08 -7.12
CA GLY A 469 -69.67 13.66 -7.49
C GLY A 469 -68.81 12.64 -6.73
N HIS A 470 -67.79 13.08 -5.97
CA HIS A 470 -66.88 12.21 -5.21
C HIS A 470 -66.74 12.64 -3.74
N GLN A 471 -67.85 12.99 -3.08
CA GLN A 471 -67.86 13.27 -1.64
C GLN A 471 -67.77 11.95 -0.85
N LEU A 472 -66.54 11.46 -0.64
CA LEU A 472 -66.26 10.52 0.45
C LEU A 472 -66.37 11.31 1.75
N HIS A 473 -67.30 10.93 2.63
CA HIS A 473 -67.52 11.48 3.97
C HIS A 473 -66.20 11.89 4.64
N SER A 474 -65.85 13.17 4.55
CA SER A 474 -64.66 13.74 5.17
C SER A 474 -65.15 14.75 6.20
N ASP A 475 -64.63 14.63 7.42
CA ASP A 475 -65.04 15.50 8.52
C ASP A 475 -64.89 16.97 8.11
N PRO A 476 -65.90 17.83 8.35
CA PRO A 476 -65.87 19.24 7.94
C PRO A 476 -64.81 20.07 8.68
N LEU A 477 -64.04 19.44 9.57
CA LEU A 477 -62.98 20.00 10.39
C LEU A 477 -61.57 19.52 9.96
N LEU A 478 -61.45 18.62 8.98
CA LEU A 478 -60.17 18.05 8.57
C LEU A 478 -59.36 19.03 7.71
N LEU A 479 -58.14 19.34 8.14
CA LEU A 479 -57.24 20.23 7.42
C LEU A 479 -56.66 19.53 6.20
N TYR A 480 -56.51 20.29 5.11
CA TYR A 480 -55.87 19.82 3.88
C TYR A 480 -54.46 19.28 4.16
N ARG A 481 -53.71 19.92 5.07
CA ARG A 481 -52.38 19.42 5.46
C ARG A 481 -52.41 18.02 6.08
N MET A 482 -53.39 17.73 6.95
CA MET A 482 -53.52 16.43 7.61
C MET A 482 -53.82 15.29 6.62
N THR A 483 -54.38 15.60 5.45
CA THR A 483 -54.63 14.62 4.38
C THR A 483 -53.40 14.29 3.53
N THR A 484 -52.40 15.18 3.50
CA THR A 484 -51.23 15.07 2.61
C THR A 484 -49.98 14.56 3.32
N THR A 485 -49.90 14.75 4.65
CA THR A 485 -48.75 14.35 5.48
C THR A 485 -48.83 13.02 6.23
N PRO A 486 -49.90 12.18 6.21
CA PRO A 486 -49.92 10.96 7.01
C PRO A 486 -48.99 9.90 6.39
N PHE A 487 -48.39 9.08 7.25
CA PHE A 487 -47.53 7.98 6.80
C PHE A 487 -48.36 6.87 6.17
N THR A 488 -47.99 6.46 4.95
CA THR A 488 -48.57 5.29 4.29
C THR A 488 -47.94 4.00 4.84
N TRP A 489 -48.63 2.87 4.68
CA TRP A 489 -48.06 1.56 5.05
C TRP A 489 -46.73 1.27 4.33
N MET A 490 -46.59 1.72 3.08
CA MET A 490 -45.35 1.60 2.31
C MET A 490 -44.22 2.42 2.94
N GLU A 491 -44.49 3.66 3.36
CA GLU A 491 -43.51 4.50 4.06
C GLU A 491 -43.08 3.89 5.40
N ILE A 492 -44.01 3.30 6.17
CA ILE A 492 -43.69 2.61 7.43
C ILE A 492 -42.76 1.42 7.18
N LEU A 493 -43.00 0.64 6.11
CA LEU A 493 -42.09 -0.44 5.71
C LEU A 493 -40.71 0.13 5.33
N ILE A 494 -40.64 1.16 4.50
CA ILE A 494 -39.36 1.79 4.12
C ILE A 494 -38.60 2.28 5.36
N ILE A 495 -39.27 2.93 6.31
CA ILE A 495 -38.66 3.38 7.58
C ILE A 495 -38.08 2.19 8.36
N SER A 496 -38.82 1.07 8.45
CA SER A 496 -38.32 -0.15 9.10
C SER A 496 -37.04 -0.68 8.46
N TRP A 497 -36.95 -0.66 7.12
CA TRP A 497 -35.72 -1.02 6.39
C TRP A 497 -34.58 -0.04 6.67
N VAL A 498 -34.84 1.27 6.65
CA VAL A 498 -33.81 2.29 6.92
C VAL A 498 -33.27 2.15 8.35
N VAL A 499 -34.12 1.93 9.35
CA VAL A 499 -33.70 1.66 10.74
C VAL A 499 -32.87 0.38 10.82
N GLY A 500 -33.26 -0.67 10.10
CA GLY A 500 -32.48 -1.90 10.03
C GLY A 500 -31.12 -1.75 9.34
N MET A 501 -31.00 -0.89 8.33
CA MET A 501 -29.73 -0.53 7.69
C MET A 501 -28.84 0.30 8.63
N ILE A 502 -29.39 1.31 9.31
CA ILE A 502 -28.66 2.11 10.32
C ILE A 502 -28.10 1.18 11.41
N TRP A 503 -28.90 0.24 11.90
CA TRP A 503 -28.45 -0.72 12.90
C TRP A 503 -27.33 -1.65 12.40
N ALA A 504 -27.35 -2.00 11.11
CA ALA A 504 -26.29 -2.79 10.49
C ALA A 504 -24.97 -1.99 10.40
N GLU A 505 -25.03 -0.73 9.96
CA GLU A 505 -23.85 0.15 9.87
C GLU A 505 -23.26 0.45 11.26
N VAL A 506 -24.10 0.70 12.27
CA VAL A 506 -23.63 0.92 13.65
C VAL A 506 -22.84 -0.28 14.17
N LYS A 507 -23.30 -1.51 13.88
CA LYS A 507 -22.56 -2.74 14.23
C LYS A 507 -21.23 -2.84 13.46
N GLU A 508 -21.20 -2.42 12.20
CA GLU A 508 -19.97 -2.40 11.40
C GLU A 508 -18.93 -1.47 12.00
N ILE A 509 -19.32 -0.21 12.25
CA ILE A 509 -18.48 0.82 12.85
C ILE A 509 -17.96 0.38 14.22
N TRP A 510 -18.78 -0.31 15.02
CA TRP A 510 -18.35 -0.83 16.32
C TRP A 510 -17.32 -1.96 16.21
N SER A 511 -17.40 -2.79 15.16
CA SER A 511 -16.47 -3.91 14.95
C SER A 511 -15.13 -3.52 14.32
N GLN A 512 -15.13 -2.57 13.39
CA GLN A 512 -13.92 -2.13 12.65
C GLN A 512 -13.25 -0.92 13.32
N GLY A 513 -14.02 -0.12 14.05
CA GLY A 513 -13.60 1.20 14.50
C GLY A 513 -13.79 2.28 13.42
N PRO A 514 -13.93 3.56 13.83
CA PRO A 514 -14.25 4.65 12.90
C PRO A 514 -13.12 4.98 11.91
N GLY A 515 -11.86 4.75 12.30
CA GLY A 515 -10.69 5.03 11.47
C GLY A 515 -10.64 4.16 10.22
N GLU A 516 -10.79 2.85 10.37
CA GLU A 516 -10.78 1.91 9.24
C GLU A 516 -12.06 2.04 8.39
N TYR A 517 -13.22 2.28 9.01
CA TYR A 517 -14.50 2.40 8.32
C TYR A 517 -14.52 3.56 7.30
N LEU A 518 -13.97 4.73 7.67
CA LEU A 518 -14.00 5.93 6.83
C LEU A 518 -12.98 5.91 5.67
N VAL A 519 -12.04 4.97 5.66
CA VAL A 519 -11.06 4.82 4.55
C VAL A 519 -11.74 4.28 3.28
N GLU A 520 -12.78 3.47 3.42
CA GLU A 520 -13.51 2.92 2.28
C GLU A 520 -14.56 3.93 1.76
N PRO A 521 -14.42 4.45 0.53
CA PRO A 521 -15.28 5.53 0.02
C PRO A 521 -16.75 5.11 -0.11
N TRP A 522 -17.00 3.81 -0.30
CA TRP A 522 -18.35 3.28 -0.38
C TRP A 522 -19.07 3.36 0.97
N ASN A 523 -18.38 3.08 2.08
CA ASN A 523 -18.95 3.18 3.42
C ASN A 523 -19.36 4.63 3.75
N PHE A 524 -18.58 5.60 3.27
CA PHE A 524 -18.94 7.01 3.37
C PHE A 524 -20.23 7.35 2.58
N LEU A 525 -20.40 6.79 1.37
CA LEU A 525 -21.62 6.94 0.58
C LEU A 525 -22.83 6.34 1.31
N ASP A 526 -22.69 5.13 1.87
CA ASP A 526 -23.75 4.47 2.63
C ASP A 526 -24.15 5.27 3.88
N PHE A 527 -23.17 5.76 4.65
CA PHE A 527 -23.42 6.66 5.78
C PHE A 527 -24.15 7.94 5.36
N GLY A 528 -23.71 8.59 4.28
CA GLY A 528 -24.35 9.79 3.74
C GLY A 528 -25.79 9.54 3.27
N MET A 529 -26.02 8.44 2.55
CA MET A 529 -27.35 8.03 2.08
C MET A 529 -28.32 7.80 3.25
N LEU A 530 -27.90 7.07 4.28
CA LEU A 530 -28.72 6.82 5.47
C LEU A 530 -28.97 8.09 6.28
N ALA A 531 -27.98 8.99 6.39
CA ALA A 531 -28.15 10.28 7.04
C ALA A 531 -29.19 11.16 6.33
N ILE A 532 -29.20 11.17 4.99
CA ILE A 532 -30.20 11.91 4.20
C ILE A 532 -31.60 11.30 4.37
N PHE A 533 -31.73 9.96 4.37
CA PHE A 533 -33.02 9.31 4.68
C PHE A 533 -33.53 9.70 6.07
N LEU A 534 -32.67 9.67 7.08
CA LEU A 534 -33.02 10.06 8.45
C LEU A 534 -33.45 11.53 8.53
N ALA A 535 -32.74 12.43 7.85
CA ALA A 535 -33.10 13.84 7.78
C ALA A 535 -34.45 14.06 7.08
N ALA A 536 -34.70 13.37 5.96
CA ALA A 536 -35.96 13.43 5.22
C ALA A 536 -37.16 12.97 6.07
N PHE A 537 -37.03 11.83 6.76
CA PHE A 537 -38.09 11.33 7.65
C PHE A 537 -38.28 12.20 8.88
N SER A 538 -37.21 12.77 9.43
CA SER A 538 -37.29 13.73 10.55
C SER A 538 -38.06 15.00 10.16
N CYS A 539 -37.80 15.54 8.96
CA CYS A 539 -38.55 16.68 8.43
C CYS A 539 -40.03 16.34 8.20
N ARG A 540 -40.32 15.13 7.70
CA ARG A 540 -41.70 14.64 7.50
C ARG A 540 -42.44 14.46 8.82
N PHE A 541 -41.79 13.88 9.82
CA PHE A 541 -42.33 13.73 11.16
C PHE A 541 -42.60 15.09 11.82
N SER A 542 -41.70 16.06 11.63
CA SER A 542 -41.92 17.45 12.06
C SER A 542 -43.14 18.06 11.36
N ALA A 543 -43.28 17.91 10.04
CA ALA A 543 -44.44 18.41 9.30
C ALA A 543 -45.76 17.79 9.81
N LEU A 544 -45.77 16.48 10.06
CA LEU A 544 -46.92 15.76 10.63
C LEU A 544 -47.26 16.29 12.03
N ARG A 545 -46.27 16.46 12.91
CA ARG A 545 -46.48 16.98 14.27
C ARG A 545 -47.09 18.38 14.25
N HIS A 546 -46.62 19.27 13.37
CA HIS A 546 -47.20 20.62 13.24
C HIS A 546 -48.63 20.57 12.71
N ALA A 547 -48.93 19.69 11.76
CA ALA A 547 -50.29 19.50 11.24
C ALA A 547 -51.24 18.93 12.31
N ASP A 548 -50.78 17.98 13.12
CA ASP A 548 -51.56 17.37 14.21
C ASP A 548 -51.86 18.36 15.34
N LEU A 549 -50.86 19.19 15.72
CA LEU A 549 -51.08 20.29 16.67
C LEU A 549 -52.10 21.32 16.16
N ALA A 550 -52.08 21.63 14.86
CA ALA A 550 -53.08 22.51 14.25
C ALA A 550 -54.48 21.87 14.22
N GLN A 551 -54.56 20.58 13.89
CA GLN A 551 -55.80 19.80 13.84
C GLN A 551 -56.46 19.69 15.23
N THR A 552 -55.67 19.38 16.26
CA THR A 552 -56.15 19.30 17.66
C THR A 552 -56.63 20.64 18.20
N HIS A 553 -55.94 21.74 17.87
CA HIS A 553 -56.39 23.09 18.21
C HIS A 553 -57.73 23.45 17.52
N ILE A 554 -57.94 22.97 16.30
CA ILE A 554 -59.18 23.26 15.57
C ILE A 554 -60.36 22.44 16.10
N HIS A 555 -60.15 21.15 16.42
CA HIS A 555 -61.17 20.31 17.04
C HIS A 555 -61.60 20.80 18.42
N THR A 556 -60.72 21.48 19.17
CA THR A 556 -61.03 21.98 20.52
C THR A 556 -61.75 23.34 20.49
N HIS A 557 -61.45 24.20 19.50
CA HIS A 557 -61.96 25.58 19.46
C HIS A 557 -63.09 25.84 18.45
N TYR A 558 -63.32 24.97 17.46
CA TYR A 558 -64.27 25.23 16.37
C TYR A 558 -65.18 24.04 16.06
N THR A 559 -66.41 24.32 15.63
CA THR A 559 -67.43 23.31 15.28
C THR A 559 -67.57 23.10 13.77
N THR A 560 -67.24 24.09 12.93
CA THR A 560 -67.20 23.99 11.46
C THR A 560 -66.07 24.85 10.87
N LEU A 561 -65.39 24.38 9.83
CA LEU A 561 -64.27 25.08 9.17
C LEU A 561 -64.72 25.99 8.01
N ILE A 562 -65.98 25.88 7.59
CA ILE A 562 -66.56 26.63 6.47
C ILE A 562 -67.01 28.01 6.99
N ASN A 563 -66.44 29.08 6.45
CA ASN A 563 -66.83 30.48 6.69
C ASN A 563 -66.38 31.12 8.03
N VAL A 564 -65.32 30.60 8.67
CA VAL A 564 -64.68 31.19 9.87
C VAL A 564 -63.32 31.79 9.52
N THR A 565 -62.99 32.98 10.04
CA THR A 565 -61.66 33.58 9.90
C THR A 565 -60.68 32.97 10.91
N LEU A 566 -59.84 32.03 10.45
CA LEU A 566 -58.80 31.42 11.28
C LEU A 566 -57.61 32.39 11.51
N PRO A 567 -56.90 32.28 12.64
CA PRO A 567 -55.60 32.94 12.84
C PRO A 567 -54.62 32.58 11.72
N ASP A 568 -53.74 33.51 11.33
CA ASP A 568 -52.82 33.34 10.19
C ASP A 568 -51.94 32.08 10.29
N ASN A 569 -51.49 31.72 11.49
CA ASN A 569 -50.70 30.50 11.72
C ASN A 569 -51.48 29.20 11.44
N LEU A 570 -52.79 29.19 11.65
CA LEU A 570 -53.67 28.04 11.38
C LEU A 570 -54.17 28.05 9.93
N ARG A 571 -54.36 29.24 9.35
CA ARG A 571 -54.73 29.43 7.93
C ARG A 571 -53.68 28.84 6.99
N TYR A 572 -52.40 28.89 7.34
CA TYR A 572 -51.34 28.28 6.54
C TYR A 572 -51.60 26.79 6.22
N PHE A 573 -52.11 26.02 7.19
CA PHE A 573 -52.35 24.58 7.04
C PHE A 573 -53.58 24.21 6.20
N THR A 574 -54.36 25.21 5.74
CA THR A 574 -55.47 25.01 4.79
C THR A 574 -55.08 25.33 3.35
N LEU A 575 -53.89 25.90 3.11
CA LEU A 575 -53.44 26.35 1.79
C LEU A 575 -53.00 25.20 0.88
N ALA A 576 -53.16 25.41 -0.43
CA ALA A 576 -52.69 24.52 -1.49
C ALA A 576 -51.17 24.66 -1.70
N ARG A 577 -50.57 23.73 -2.45
CA ARG A 577 -49.11 23.56 -2.57
C ARG A 577 -48.37 24.79 -3.12
N ILE A 578 -49.02 25.59 -3.98
CA ILE A 578 -48.42 26.78 -4.59
C ILE A 578 -48.11 27.87 -3.55
N ASP A 579 -48.94 27.97 -2.51
CA ASP A 579 -48.85 29.00 -1.48
C ASP A 579 -48.05 28.54 -0.25
N TRP A 580 -47.39 27.38 -0.33
CA TRP A 580 -46.53 26.90 0.75
C TRP A 580 -45.26 27.72 0.87
N LEU A 581 -44.75 27.83 2.09
CA LEU A 581 -43.51 28.54 2.34
C LEU A 581 -42.34 27.82 1.63
N PRO A 582 -41.39 28.50 0.97
CA PRO A 582 -40.27 27.82 0.30
C PRO A 582 -39.42 26.94 1.21
N SER A 583 -39.35 27.26 2.51
CA SER A 583 -38.63 26.51 3.54
C SER A 583 -39.51 25.51 4.29
N ASP A 584 -40.69 25.17 3.76
CA ASP A 584 -41.64 24.27 4.40
C ASP A 584 -41.01 22.86 4.60
N PRO A 585 -41.06 22.28 5.82
CA PRO A 585 -40.40 21.00 6.12
C PRO A 585 -40.83 19.84 5.21
N GLN A 586 -42.04 19.89 4.66
CA GLN A 586 -42.53 18.89 3.70
C GLN A 586 -41.77 18.97 2.37
N LEU A 587 -41.53 20.17 1.83
CA LEU A 587 -40.78 20.35 0.58
C LEU A 587 -39.32 19.93 0.75
N VAL A 588 -38.71 20.28 1.89
CA VAL A 588 -37.36 19.85 2.25
C VAL A 588 -37.29 18.33 2.37
N SER A 589 -38.29 17.70 3.01
CA SER A 589 -38.38 16.24 3.11
C SER A 589 -38.47 15.57 1.73
N GLU A 590 -39.35 16.05 0.84
CA GLU A 590 -39.49 15.51 -0.51
C GLU A 590 -38.21 15.66 -1.34
N GLY A 591 -37.54 16.81 -1.24
CA GLY A 591 -36.26 17.06 -1.91
C GLY A 591 -35.15 16.14 -1.42
N LEU A 592 -34.97 16.02 -0.10
CA LEU A 592 -33.97 15.12 0.49
C LEU A 592 -34.29 13.64 0.21
N TYR A 593 -35.57 13.26 0.25
CA TYR A 593 -36.01 11.91 -0.07
C TYR A 593 -35.70 11.54 -1.51
N ALA A 594 -35.91 12.44 -2.48
CA ALA A 594 -35.55 12.22 -3.87
C ALA A 594 -34.04 11.98 -4.06
N VAL A 595 -33.20 12.78 -3.39
CA VAL A 595 -31.74 12.58 -3.39
C VAL A 595 -31.38 11.23 -2.76
N ALA A 596 -31.99 10.87 -1.64
CA ALA A 596 -31.76 9.59 -0.97
C ALA A 596 -32.15 8.38 -1.85
N VAL A 597 -33.25 8.47 -2.61
CA VAL A 597 -33.65 7.44 -3.58
C VAL A 597 -32.58 7.24 -4.65
N VAL A 598 -32.05 8.32 -5.25
CA VAL A 598 -30.97 8.22 -6.25
C VAL A 598 -29.72 7.56 -5.67
N LEU A 599 -29.28 8.00 -4.48
CA LEU A 599 -28.13 7.41 -3.80
C LEU A 599 -28.37 5.93 -3.45
N SER A 600 -29.61 5.56 -3.09
CA SER A 600 -29.93 4.16 -2.81
C SER A 600 -29.73 3.27 -4.04
N PHE A 601 -30.10 3.69 -5.25
CA PHE A 601 -29.85 2.89 -6.46
C PHE A 601 -28.35 2.72 -6.76
N SER A 602 -27.52 3.71 -6.42
CA SER A 602 -26.07 3.60 -6.61
C SER A 602 -25.43 2.46 -5.80
N ARG A 603 -26.06 2.07 -4.68
CA ARG A 603 -25.59 0.97 -3.82
C ARG A 603 -25.63 -0.40 -4.51
N ILE A 604 -26.34 -0.55 -5.63
CA ILE A 604 -26.31 -1.81 -6.41
C ILE A 604 -24.88 -2.16 -6.87
N ALA A 605 -24.01 -1.16 -6.98
CA ALA A 605 -22.58 -1.33 -7.26
C ALA A 605 -21.88 -2.26 -6.24
N TYR A 606 -22.34 -2.41 -5.00
CA TYR A 606 -21.74 -3.35 -4.05
C TYR A 606 -21.92 -4.83 -4.44
N ILE A 607 -22.96 -5.14 -5.22
CA ILE A 607 -23.33 -6.52 -5.59
C ILE A 607 -22.68 -6.92 -6.92
N LEU A 608 -22.41 -5.94 -7.79
CA LEU A 608 -21.83 -6.14 -9.12
C LEU A 608 -20.47 -6.91 -9.15
N PRO A 609 -19.54 -6.77 -8.17
CA PRO A 609 -18.26 -7.49 -8.17
C PRO A 609 -18.42 -9.01 -8.01
N ALA A 610 -19.58 -9.48 -7.53
CA ALA A 610 -19.85 -10.89 -7.39
C ALA A 610 -20.01 -11.61 -8.74
N ASN A 611 -20.32 -10.87 -9.81
CA ASN A 611 -20.47 -11.42 -11.16
C ASN A 611 -19.18 -11.33 -11.97
N GLU A 612 -18.91 -12.35 -12.77
CA GLU A 612 -17.72 -12.46 -13.62
C GLU A 612 -17.70 -11.41 -14.74
N SER A 613 -18.84 -11.14 -15.38
CA SER A 613 -18.88 -10.19 -16.50
C SER A 613 -18.91 -8.72 -16.07
N PHE A 614 -19.46 -8.39 -14.90
CA PHE A 614 -19.61 -7.01 -14.44
C PHE A 614 -18.51 -6.55 -13.47
N GLY A 615 -17.83 -7.50 -12.81
CA GLY A 615 -16.84 -7.18 -11.79
C GLY A 615 -15.61 -6.42 -12.32
N PRO A 616 -14.87 -6.94 -13.32
CA PRO A 616 -13.71 -6.23 -13.88
C PRO A 616 -14.06 -4.84 -14.43
N LEU A 617 -15.23 -4.71 -15.08
CA LEU A 617 -15.73 -3.44 -15.60
C LEU A 617 -15.96 -2.39 -14.50
N GLN A 618 -16.51 -2.80 -13.36
CA GLN A 618 -16.73 -1.89 -12.24
C GLN A 618 -15.42 -1.46 -11.59
N ILE A 619 -14.48 -2.39 -11.40
CA ILE A 619 -13.19 -2.08 -10.73
C ILE A 619 -12.35 -1.13 -11.58
N SER A 620 -12.30 -1.34 -12.89
CA SER A 620 -11.64 -0.42 -13.82
C SER A 620 -12.29 0.97 -13.83
N LEU A 621 -13.63 1.05 -13.85
CA LEU A 621 -14.36 2.33 -13.73
C LEU A 621 -14.06 3.05 -12.40
N GLY A 622 -14.05 2.34 -11.27
CA GLY A 622 -13.76 2.95 -9.97
C GLY A 622 -12.35 3.57 -9.88
N ARG A 623 -11.39 3.04 -10.64
CA ARG A 623 -10.00 3.54 -10.65
C ARG A 623 -9.79 4.70 -11.59
N THR A 624 -10.34 4.60 -12.80
CA THR A 624 -10.32 5.73 -13.74
C THR A 624 -10.95 6.98 -13.10
N VAL A 625 -12.02 6.82 -12.30
CA VAL A 625 -12.60 7.92 -11.50
C VAL A 625 -11.59 8.56 -10.53
N LYS A 626 -10.73 7.78 -9.86
CA LYS A 626 -9.69 8.33 -8.96
C LYS A 626 -8.67 9.17 -9.73
N ASP A 627 -8.30 8.76 -10.94
CA ASP A 627 -7.38 9.54 -11.78
C ASP A 627 -8.04 10.78 -12.38
N ILE A 628 -9.34 10.70 -12.73
CA ILE A 628 -10.14 11.86 -13.14
C ILE A 628 -10.12 12.95 -12.06
N PHE A 629 -10.23 12.60 -10.78
CA PHE A 629 -10.19 13.59 -9.68
C PHE A 629 -8.88 14.39 -9.64
N LYS A 630 -7.72 13.78 -9.95
CA LYS A 630 -6.43 14.50 -10.01
C LYS A 630 -6.47 15.58 -11.10
N PHE A 631 -7.06 15.26 -12.26
CA PHE A 631 -7.20 16.21 -13.37
C PHE A 631 -8.29 17.27 -13.12
N MET A 632 -9.37 16.91 -12.41
CA MET A 632 -10.45 17.84 -12.06
C MET A 632 -9.97 19.06 -11.26
N VAL A 633 -8.84 18.97 -10.55
CA VAL A 633 -8.24 20.14 -9.87
C VAL A 633 -7.88 21.25 -10.86
N ILE A 634 -7.24 20.91 -11.99
CA ILE A 634 -6.89 21.88 -13.03
C ILE A 634 -8.17 22.43 -13.68
N PHE A 635 -9.14 21.56 -13.93
CA PHE A 635 -10.44 21.94 -14.48
C PHE A 635 -11.16 22.97 -13.60
N ILE A 636 -11.22 22.75 -12.28
CA ILE A 636 -11.87 23.66 -11.33
C ILE A 636 -11.12 25.01 -11.26
N LEU A 637 -9.78 25.00 -11.31
CA LEU A 637 -8.99 26.23 -11.29
C LEU A 637 -9.30 27.14 -12.49
N VAL A 638 -9.32 26.56 -13.70
CA VAL A 638 -9.66 27.31 -14.92
C VAL A 638 -11.12 27.77 -14.87
N PHE A 639 -12.04 26.89 -14.47
CA PHE A 639 -13.45 27.21 -14.33
C PHE A 639 -13.70 28.41 -13.39
N LEU A 640 -13.08 28.41 -12.20
CA LEU A 640 -13.22 29.50 -11.24
C LEU A 640 -12.61 30.83 -11.74
N ALA A 641 -11.47 30.76 -12.45
CA ALA A 641 -10.84 31.95 -13.02
C ALA A 641 -11.76 32.66 -14.02
N PHE A 642 -12.38 31.91 -14.94
CA PHE A 642 -13.34 32.48 -15.89
C PHE A 642 -14.67 32.88 -15.23
N MET A 643 -15.15 32.13 -14.23
CA MET A 643 -16.35 32.48 -13.47
C MET A 643 -16.21 33.85 -12.80
N ILE A 644 -15.11 34.07 -12.07
CA ILE A 644 -14.84 35.36 -11.41
C ILE A 644 -14.61 36.46 -12.45
N GLY A 645 -13.92 36.16 -13.56
CA GLY A 645 -13.72 37.10 -14.66
C GLY A 645 -15.03 37.59 -15.29
N MET A 646 -15.95 36.66 -15.59
CA MET A 646 -17.25 36.98 -16.16
C MET A 646 -18.17 37.69 -15.15
N PHE A 647 -18.17 37.26 -13.88
CA PHE A 647 -18.90 37.93 -12.81
C PHE A 647 -18.44 39.38 -12.64
N ASN A 648 -17.12 39.62 -12.56
CA ASN A 648 -16.59 40.97 -12.40
C ASN A 648 -16.93 41.87 -13.60
N LEU A 649 -17.00 41.31 -14.81
CA LEU A 649 -17.38 42.05 -16.01
C LEU A 649 -18.86 42.44 -16.02
N TYR A 650 -19.75 41.55 -15.59
CA TYR A 650 -21.21 41.69 -15.73
C TYR A 650 -21.97 42.08 -14.45
N SER A 651 -21.32 42.08 -13.29
CA SER A 651 -21.95 42.42 -11.99
C SER A 651 -22.68 43.77 -11.98
N TYR A 652 -22.16 44.78 -12.69
CA TYR A 652 -22.75 46.12 -12.77
C TYR A 652 -23.95 46.23 -13.73
N TYR A 653 -24.24 45.19 -14.52
CA TYR A 653 -25.28 45.19 -15.56
C TYR A 653 -26.58 44.49 -15.14
N LEU A 654 -26.83 44.39 -13.83
CA LEU A 654 -28.08 43.85 -13.29
C LEU A 654 -29.29 44.67 -13.80
N GLY A 655 -30.26 43.99 -14.43
CA GLY A 655 -31.45 44.63 -15.03
C GLY A 655 -31.23 45.26 -16.42
N ALA A 656 -29.99 45.31 -16.92
CA ALA A 656 -29.65 45.80 -18.26
C ALA A 656 -29.42 44.68 -19.30
N LYS A 657 -29.60 43.42 -18.89
CA LYS A 657 -29.48 42.23 -19.73
C LYS A 657 -30.84 41.56 -19.92
N GLN A 658 -30.98 40.81 -21.00
CA GLN A 658 -32.20 40.03 -21.27
C GLN A 658 -32.33 38.80 -20.35
N ASN A 659 -31.20 38.23 -19.93
CA ASN A 659 -31.11 37.11 -18.99
C ASN A 659 -30.22 37.52 -17.80
N ASP A 660 -30.51 36.99 -16.60
CA ASP A 660 -29.76 37.28 -15.36
C ASP A 660 -28.37 36.62 -15.29
N ALA A 661 -27.95 36.00 -16.39
CA ALA A 661 -26.65 35.37 -16.56
C ALA A 661 -25.48 36.30 -16.22
N PHE A 662 -24.50 35.77 -15.47
CA PHE A 662 -23.26 36.45 -15.07
C PHE A 662 -23.41 37.63 -14.09
N THR A 663 -24.62 37.93 -13.61
CA THR A 663 -24.85 39.08 -12.71
C THR A 663 -24.50 38.76 -11.25
N THR A 664 -24.80 37.54 -10.80
CA THR A 664 -24.43 37.00 -9.49
C THR A 664 -23.43 35.88 -9.65
N LEU A 665 -22.70 35.54 -8.58
CA LEU A 665 -21.76 34.41 -8.60
C LEU A 665 -22.49 33.08 -8.88
N GLU A 666 -23.69 32.89 -8.33
CA GLU A 666 -24.50 31.67 -8.53
C GLU A 666 -24.97 31.53 -9.98
N GLU A 667 -25.50 32.60 -10.58
CA GLU A 667 -25.93 32.56 -11.98
C GLU A 667 -24.74 32.47 -12.95
N SER A 668 -23.61 33.10 -12.61
CA SER A 668 -22.34 32.92 -13.33
C SER A 668 -21.90 31.45 -13.33
N PHE A 669 -21.95 30.80 -12.16
CA PHE A 669 -21.66 29.39 -12.01
C PHE A 669 -22.60 28.54 -12.88
N LYS A 670 -23.92 28.73 -12.77
CA LYS A 670 -24.92 27.98 -13.55
C LYS A 670 -24.67 28.09 -15.05
N THR A 671 -24.52 29.31 -15.56
CA THR A 671 -24.35 29.56 -17.00
C THR A 671 -23.06 28.98 -17.57
N LEU A 672 -21.93 29.07 -16.85
CA LEU A 672 -20.67 28.44 -17.29
C LEU A 672 -20.73 26.91 -17.16
N PHE A 673 -21.33 26.40 -16.08
CA PHE A 673 -21.50 24.96 -15.89
C PHE A 673 -22.29 24.33 -17.05
N TRP A 674 -23.43 24.91 -17.41
CA TRP A 674 -24.23 24.45 -18.53
C TRP A 674 -23.59 24.70 -19.90
N ALA A 675 -22.64 25.65 -20.00
CA ALA A 675 -21.87 25.90 -21.23
C ALA A 675 -20.95 24.72 -21.58
N ILE A 676 -20.40 24.00 -20.60
CA ILE A 676 -19.57 22.81 -20.82
C ILE A 676 -20.34 21.74 -21.62
N PHE A 677 -21.65 21.63 -21.37
CA PHE A 677 -22.54 20.69 -22.06
C PHE A 677 -23.22 21.27 -23.31
N GLY A 678 -22.92 22.52 -23.67
CA GLY A 678 -23.53 23.21 -24.82
C GLY A 678 -25.00 23.62 -24.62
N LEU A 679 -25.50 23.62 -23.37
CA LEU A 679 -26.88 24.02 -23.04
C LEU A 679 -27.01 25.52 -22.70
N SER A 680 -25.90 26.26 -22.65
CA SER A 680 -25.91 27.69 -22.36
C SER A 680 -26.14 28.53 -23.61
N GLU A 681 -27.07 29.48 -23.54
CA GLU A 681 -27.40 30.36 -24.66
C GLU A 681 -26.33 31.43 -24.89
N VAL A 682 -25.95 31.66 -26.14
CA VAL A 682 -25.03 32.76 -26.53
C VAL A 682 -25.64 34.15 -26.25
N LYS A 683 -26.97 34.24 -26.20
CA LYS A 683 -27.71 35.47 -25.85
C LYS A 683 -27.47 35.92 -24.41
N SER A 684 -26.94 35.05 -23.55
CA SER A 684 -26.55 35.38 -22.17
C SER A 684 -25.45 36.44 -22.06
N VAL A 685 -24.70 36.70 -23.14
CA VAL A 685 -23.59 37.68 -23.19
C VAL A 685 -24.07 39.08 -23.65
N VAL A 686 -25.21 39.14 -24.34
CA VAL A 686 -25.76 40.36 -24.93
C VAL A 686 -26.27 41.31 -23.83
N ILE A 687 -25.97 42.59 -23.99
CA ILE A 687 -26.42 43.67 -23.09
C ILE A 687 -27.35 44.59 -23.89
N ASN A 688 -28.43 45.06 -23.27
CA ASN A 688 -29.38 45.97 -23.94
C ASN A 688 -28.88 47.42 -23.97
N ASN A 689 -27.87 47.74 -23.17
CA ASN A 689 -27.19 49.04 -23.18
C ASN A 689 -26.16 49.00 -24.30
N GLY A 690 -26.09 50.03 -25.17
CA GLY A 690 -25.19 50.11 -26.33
C GLY A 690 -23.67 50.06 -26.06
N HIS A 691 -23.24 49.53 -24.91
CA HIS A 691 -21.87 49.30 -24.45
C HIS A 691 -21.23 48.12 -25.18
N LYS A 692 -21.07 48.26 -26.50
CA LYS A 692 -20.57 47.20 -27.39
C LYS A 692 -19.16 46.70 -27.03
N PHE A 693 -18.35 47.51 -26.34
CA PHE A 693 -17.02 47.09 -25.89
C PHE A 693 -17.10 45.96 -24.85
N ILE A 694 -17.96 46.09 -23.84
CA ILE A 694 -18.11 45.07 -22.79
C ILE A 694 -18.72 43.80 -23.37
N GLU A 695 -19.70 43.94 -24.25
CA GLU A 695 -20.28 42.82 -24.99
C GLU A 695 -19.22 42.05 -25.80
N ASN A 696 -18.35 42.77 -26.54
CA ASN A 696 -17.25 42.15 -27.28
C ASN A 696 -16.25 41.42 -26.35
N ILE A 697 -15.89 42.03 -25.22
CA ILE A 697 -15.00 41.38 -24.23
C ILE A 697 -15.66 40.13 -23.66
N GLY A 698 -16.95 40.18 -23.37
CA GLY A 698 -17.72 39.02 -22.91
C GLY A 698 -17.77 37.91 -23.95
N TYR A 699 -17.96 38.23 -25.24
CA TYR A 699 -17.90 37.25 -26.33
C TYR A 699 -16.52 36.60 -26.43
N VAL A 700 -15.45 37.38 -26.30
CA VAL A 700 -14.08 36.87 -26.34
C VAL A 700 -13.82 35.97 -25.14
N LEU A 701 -14.14 36.40 -23.91
CA LEU A 701 -13.92 35.59 -22.71
C LEU A 701 -14.72 34.30 -22.73
N TYR A 702 -16.00 34.36 -23.13
CA TYR A 702 -16.86 33.18 -23.25
C TYR A 702 -16.41 32.25 -24.38
N GLY A 703 -15.93 32.79 -25.50
CA GLY A 703 -15.36 32.01 -26.60
C GLY A 703 -14.06 31.30 -26.20
N VAL A 704 -13.13 32.02 -25.58
CA VAL A 704 -11.87 31.46 -25.06
C VAL A 704 -12.14 30.41 -23.98
N TYR A 705 -13.11 30.64 -23.10
CA TYR A 705 -13.57 29.66 -22.12
C TYR A 705 -14.02 28.37 -22.81
N ASN A 706 -14.89 28.44 -23.82
CA ASN A 706 -15.38 27.24 -24.50
C ASN A 706 -14.26 26.51 -25.26
N VAL A 707 -13.34 27.23 -25.92
CA VAL A 707 -12.17 26.62 -26.57
C VAL A 707 -11.30 25.91 -25.53
N THR A 708 -11.00 26.57 -24.42
CA THR A 708 -10.11 26.02 -23.38
C THR A 708 -10.76 24.83 -22.66
N MET A 709 -12.02 24.96 -22.24
CA MET A 709 -12.71 23.93 -21.46
C MET A 709 -13.14 22.74 -22.32
N VAL A 710 -13.80 23.00 -23.45
CA VAL A 710 -14.43 21.95 -24.26
C VAL A 710 -13.43 21.36 -25.26
N ILE A 711 -12.59 22.16 -25.91
CA ILE A 711 -11.67 21.61 -26.93
C ILE A 711 -10.38 21.11 -26.29
N VAL A 712 -9.78 21.87 -25.37
CA VAL A 712 -8.50 21.47 -24.79
C VAL A 712 -8.71 20.50 -23.62
N LEU A 713 -9.38 20.93 -22.56
CA LEU A 713 -9.44 20.15 -21.32
C LEU A 713 -10.28 18.87 -21.44
N LEU A 714 -11.40 18.88 -22.18
CA LEU A 714 -12.20 17.66 -22.38
C LEU A 714 -11.44 16.61 -23.21
N ASN A 715 -10.76 17.02 -24.29
CA ASN A 715 -9.99 16.08 -25.12
C ASN A 715 -8.77 15.55 -24.38
N MET A 716 -8.11 16.37 -23.56
CA MET A 716 -7.04 15.91 -22.66
C MET A 716 -7.58 14.92 -21.61
N LEU A 717 -8.74 15.18 -21.03
CA LEU A 717 -9.38 14.26 -20.09
C LEU A 717 -9.69 12.90 -20.74
N ILE A 718 -10.23 12.90 -21.96
CA ILE A 718 -10.52 11.66 -22.71
C ILE A 718 -9.22 10.89 -23.00
N ALA A 719 -8.17 11.58 -23.45
CA ALA A 719 -6.88 10.95 -23.72
C ALA A 719 -6.25 10.32 -22.45
N MET A 720 -6.30 11.04 -21.33
CA MET A 720 -5.81 10.55 -20.04
C MET A 720 -6.63 9.35 -19.54
N ILE A 721 -7.96 9.38 -19.66
CA ILE A 721 -8.82 8.24 -19.30
C ILE A 721 -8.46 7.02 -20.13
N ASN A 722 -8.27 7.15 -21.45
CA ASN A 722 -7.91 6.02 -22.31
C ASN A 722 -6.56 5.40 -21.93
N SER A 723 -5.54 6.21 -21.67
CA SER A 723 -4.23 5.71 -21.23
C SER A 723 -4.33 5.02 -19.86
N SER A 724 -5.06 5.61 -18.92
CA SER A 724 -5.24 5.00 -17.59
C SER A 724 -6.04 3.70 -17.65
N PHE A 725 -7.07 3.63 -18.51
CA PHE A 725 -7.89 2.44 -18.65
C PHE A 725 -7.08 1.26 -19.19
N GLN A 726 -6.20 1.50 -20.18
CA GLN A 726 -5.32 0.46 -20.73
C GLN A 726 -4.37 -0.12 -19.67
N GLU A 727 -3.71 0.73 -18.88
CA GLU A 727 -2.81 0.29 -17.80
C GLU A 727 -3.57 -0.51 -16.71
N ILE A 728 -4.83 -0.14 -16.44
CA ILE A 728 -5.65 -0.82 -15.43
C ILE A 728 -6.24 -2.14 -15.97
N GLU A 729 -6.51 -2.23 -17.27
CA GLU A 729 -7.11 -3.42 -17.89
C GLU A 729 -6.20 -4.64 -17.79
N ASP A 730 -4.89 -4.46 -17.95
CA ASP A 730 -3.89 -5.54 -17.89
C ASP A 730 -3.90 -6.30 -16.56
N ASP A 731 -4.21 -5.62 -15.44
CA ASP A 731 -4.30 -6.20 -14.09
C ASP A 731 -5.74 -6.41 -13.59
N ALA A 732 -6.76 -6.07 -14.39
CA ALA A 732 -8.15 -5.99 -13.95
C ALA A 732 -8.69 -7.31 -13.36
N ASP A 733 -8.28 -8.45 -13.90
CA ASP A 733 -8.69 -9.77 -13.45
C ASP A 733 -8.18 -10.12 -12.04
N VAL A 734 -6.93 -9.79 -11.75
CA VAL A 734 -6.30 -10.02 -10.44
C VAL A 734 -7.03 -9.18 -9.39
N GLU A 735 -7.38 -7.96 -9.76
CA GLU A 735 -7.98 -6.98 -8.87
C GLU A 735 -9.46 -7.23 -8.64
N TRP A 736 -10.16 -7.67 -9.67
CA TRP A 736 -11.51 -8.19 -9.53
C TRP A 736 -11.54 -9.39 -8.59
N LYS A 737 -10.65 -10.38 -8.76
CA LYS A 737 -10.58 -11.55 -7.86
C LYS A 737 -10.27 -11.14 -6.41
N PHE A 738 -9.43 -10.13 -6.20
CA PHE A 738 -9.16 -9.55 -4.88
C PHE A 738 -10.40 -8.88 -4.28
N ALA A 739 -11.07 -8.01 -5.04
CA ALA A 739 -12.31 -7.34 -4.59
C ALA A 739 -13.43 -8.36 -4.29
N ARG A 740 -13.56 -9.39 -5.13
CA ARG A 740 -14.50 -10.50 -4.94
C ARG A 740 -14.17 -11.30 -3.68
N ALA A 741 -12.89 -11.57 -3.41
CA ALA A 741 -12.47 -12.24 -2.18
C ALA A 741 -12.74 -11.37 -0.94
N LYS A 742 -12.49 -10.06 -0.98
CA LYS A 742 -12.85 -9.11 0.10
C LYS A 742 -14.36 -9.15 0.38
N LEU A 743 -15.19 -9.14 -0.68
CA LEU A 743 -16.64 -9.28 -0.56
C LEU A 743 -17.03 -10.60 0.10
N TRP A 744 -16.48 -11.73 -0.34
CA TRP A 744 -16.78 -13.04 0.26
C TRP A 744 -16.36 -13.12 1.72
N PHE A 745 -15.19 -12.56 2.06
CA PHE A 745 -14.65 -12.56 3.41
C PHE A 745 -15.60 -11.88 4.40
N SER A 746 -16.29 -10.81 4.00
CA SER A 746 -17.28 -10.12 4.83
C SER A 746 -18.47 -11.01 5.27
N TYR A 747 -18.74 -12.12 4.54
CA TYR A 747 -19.81 -13.07 4.86
C TYR A 747 -19.32 -14.36 5.55
N PHE A 748 -18.00 -14.56 5.64
CA PHE A 748 -17.40 -15.71 6.32
C PHE A 748 -17.50 -15.61 7.84
N GLU A 749 -17.37 -14.42 8.40
CA GLU A 749 -17.56 -14.18 9.84
C GLU A 749 -19.00 -14.55 10.26
N GLU A 750 -19.18 -15.09 11.47
CA GLU A 750 -20.49 -15.58 11.93
C GLU A 750 -21.54 -14.46 12.10
N GLY A 751 -21.11 -13.19 12.09
CA GLY A 751 -21.99 -12.02 12.06
C GLY A 751 -22.89 -11.97 10.82
N ARG A 752 -23.97 -11.17 10.90
CA ARG A 752 -24.84 -10.78 9.76
C ARG A 752 -25.63 -11.93 9.10
N THR A 753 -26.13 -12.90 9.86
CA THR A 753 -26.95 -13.99 9.28
C THR A 753 -28.35 -13.57 8.84
N LEU A 754 -28.94 -12.55 9.49
CA LEU A 754 -30.27 -12.05 9.15
C LEU A 754 -30.18 -10.78 8.28
N PRO A 755 -30.90 -10.73 7.14
CA PRO A 755 -30.99 -9.53 6.32
C PRO A 755 -31.86 -8.47 6.97
N VAL A 756 -31.67 -7.21 6.55
CA VAL A 756 -32.61 -6.11 6.85
C VAL A 756 -33.99 -6.49 6.30
N PRO A 757 -35.13 -6.21 6.96
CA PRO A 757 -35.31 -5.53 8.25
C PRO A 757 -35.24 -6.50 9.46
N PHE A 758 -35.14 -7.80 9.23
CA PHE A 758 -35.20 -8.83 10.26
C PHE A 758 -34.03 -8.80 11.26
N ASN A 759 -32.95 -8.06 10.95
CA ASN A 759 -31.84 -7.76 11.87
C ASN A 759 -32.27 -6.99 13.14
N LEU A 760 -33.43 -6.33 13.14
CA LEU A 760 -33.96 -5.62 14.31
C LEU A 760 -34.49 -6.57 15.38
N VAL A 761 -34.87 -7.80 15.02
CA VAL A 761 -35.36 -8.77 16.00
C VAL A 761 -34.16 -9.33 16.77
N PRO A 762 -34.04 -9.06 18.08
CA PRO A 762 -32.89 -9.52 18.84
C PRO A 762 -32.89 -11.05 18.89
N SER A 763 -31.76 -11.66 18.57
CA SER A 763 -31.60 -13.10 18.78
C SER A 763 -31.52 -13.40 20.28
N PRO A 764 -32.02 -14.57 20.75
CA PRO A 764 -31.94 -14.94 22.16
C PRO A 764 -30.51 -14.91 22.72
N LYS A 765 -29.51 -15.21 21.88
CA LYS A 765 -28.09 -15.10 22.21
C LYS A 765 -27.63 -13.65 22.43
N SER A 766 -28.12 -12.71 21.62
CA SER A 766 -27.80 -11.29 21.75
C SER A 766 -28.41 -10.70 23.02
N MET A 767 -29.60 -11.17 23.44
CA MET A 767 -30.20 -10.75 24.70
C MET A 767 -29.47 -11.30 25.93
N LEU A 768 -29.01 -12.55 25.86
CA LEU A 768 -28.15 -13.15 26.89
C LEU A 768 -26.79 -12.43 26.98
N GLY A 769 -26.15 -12.12 25.84
CA GLY A 769 -24.90 -11.37 25.78
C GLY A 769 -25.03 -9.91 26.24
N LEU A 770 -26.13 -9.24 25.91
CA LEU A 770 -26.44 -7.90 26.41
C LEU A 770 -26.73 -7.93 27.92
N ALA A 771 -27.44 -8.95 28.41
CA ALA A 771 -27.70 -9.12 29.84
C ALA A 771 -26.43 -9.44 30.64
N THR A 772 -25.51 -10.26 30.10
CA THR A 772 -24.20 -10.49 30.73
C THR A 772 -23.28 -9.28 30.61
N GLY A 773 -23.32 -8.53 29.51
CA GLY A 773 -22.58 -7.28 29.34
C GLY A 773 -23.08 -6.16 30.26
N ILE A 774 -24.40 -6.02 30.44
CA ILE A 774 -24.99 -5.10 31.41
C ILE A 774 -24.69 -5.58 32.83
N LYS A 775 -24.70 -6.89 33.10
CA LYS A 775 -24.30 -7.47 34.39
C LYS A 775 -22.82 -7.24 34.68
N SER A 776 -21.93 -7.34 33.69
CA SER A 776 -20.50 -7.05 33.87
C SER A 776 -20.27 -5.56 34.05
N LEU A 777 -20.98 -4.68 33.34
CA LEU A 777 -20.91 -3.23 33.53
C LEU A 777 -21.46 -2.79 34.88
N LEU A 778 -22.54 -3.44 35.37
CA LEU A 778 -23.05 -3.27 36.74
C LEU A 778 -22.09 -3.82 37.79
N LEU A 779 -21.43 -4.96 37.55
CA LEU A 779 -20.38 -5.51 38.43
C LEU A 779 -19.11 -4.64 38.45
N HIS A 780 -18.76 -4.02 37.33
CA HIS A 780 -17.62 -3.12 37.19
C HIS A 780 -17.87 -1.75 37.85
N VAL A 781 -19.13 -1.31 37.91
CA VAL A 781 -19.57 -0.15 38.72
C VAL A 781 -19.72 -0.52 40.20
N ALA A 782 -19.96 -1.80 40.53
CA ALA A 782 -20.09 -2.31 41.90
C ALA A 782 -18.76 -2.75 42.56
N GLY A 783 -17.61 -2.55 41.90
CA GLY A 783 -16.30 -2.65 42.54
C GLY A 783 -15.90 -4.05 43.06
N HIS A 784 -16.34 -5.13 42.40
CA HIS A 784 -15.85 -6.48 42.71
C HIS A 784 -14.83 -6.94 41.65
N SER A 785 -13.55 -6.84 42.01
CA SER A 785 -12.46 -7.49 41.26
C SER A 785 -12.50 -8.98 41.55
N GLU A 786 -12.88 -9.81 40.57
CA GLU A 786 -12.72 -11.26 40.67
C GLU A 786 -11.29 -11.66 40.29
N GLU A 787 -10.41 -11.73 41.28
CA GLU A 787 -9.33 -12.72 41.29
C GLU A 787 -9.98 -14.10 41.49
N LYS A 788 -10.04 -14.93 40.43
CA LYS A 788 -10.00 -16.41 40.50
C LYS A 788 -10.30 -17.03 39.12
N THR A 789 -9.32 -17.04 38.22
CA THR A 789 -9.22 -18.09 37.19
C THR A 789 -7.80 -18.27 36.64
N GLU A 790 -6.76 -18.15 37.47
CA GLU A 790 -5.37 -18.43 37.02
C GLU A 790 -4.71 -19.64 37.70
N THR A 791 -5.34 -20.27 38.70
CA THR A 791 -4.73 -21.36 39.47
C THR A 791 -5.11 -22.78 39.01
N GLN A 792 -5.53 -22.97 37.76
CA GLN A 792 -5.70 -24.31 37.16
C GLN A 792 -4.98 -24.52 35.82
N LEU A 793 -4.23 -23.53 35.31
CA LEU A 793 -3.52 -23.63 34.02
C LEU A 793 -1.97 -23.67 34.17
N ASN A 794 -1.45 -24.01 35.35
CA ASN A 794 0.00 -24.12 35.58
C ASN A 794 0.47 -25.56 35.89
N GLN A 795 -0.32 -26.58 35.52
CA GLN A 795 0.05 -27.99 35.73
C GLN A 795 0.06 -28.85 34.44
N LEU A 796 0.14 -28.22 33.26
CA LEU A 796 0.30 -28.92 31.98
C LEU A 796 1.43 -28.34 31.10
N GLY A 797 2.29 -27.49 31.66
CA GLY A 797 3.38 -26.83 30.94
C GLY A 797 4.74 -27.52 31.07
N VAL A 798 4.85 -28.86 30.91
CA VAL A 798 6.14 -29.52 30.67
C VAL A 798 5.92 -30.79 29.84
N CYS A 799 5.84 -30.64 28.53
CA CYS A 799 6.27 -31.65 27.55
C CYS A 799 6.23 -31.03 26.14
N ALA A 800 7.10 -30.06 25.88
CA ALA A 800 7.41 -29.65 24.51
C ALA A 800 8.10 -30.84 23.82
N SER A 801 7.31 -31.64 23.10
CA SER A 801 7.85 -32.74 22.31
C SER A 801 8.75 -32.15 21.23
N THR A 802 9.99 -32.63 21.19
CA THR A 802 11.06 -32.35 20.22
C THR A 802 10.75 -32.78 18.78
N ASN A 803 9.48 -32.96 18.44
CA ASN A 803 9.02 -33.30 17.09
C ASN A 803 8.58 -32.01 16.38
N PRO A 804 9.17 -31.65 15.22
CA PRO A 804 8.76 -30.47 14.48
C PRO A 804 7.28 -30.58 14.12
N SER A 805 6.56 -29.47 14.30
CA SER A 805 5.12 -29.40 14.04
C SER A 805 4.82 -29.81 12.60
N ARG A 806 3.61 -30.33 12.36
CA ARG A 806 3.18 -30.74 11.01
C ARG A 806 3.33 -29.57 10.02
N TYR A 807 3.07 -28.35 10.50
CA TYR A 807 3.23 -27.11 9.76
C TYR A 807 4.70 -26.88 9.35
N GLN A 808 5.64 -26.96 10.30
CA GLN A 808 7.08 -26.82 10.01
C GLN A 808 7.58 -27.84 8.97
N LYS A 809 7.08 -29.10 9.04
CA LYS A 809 7.42 -30.13 8.02
C LYS A 809 6.86 -29.81 6.64
N ILE A 810 5.70 -29.16 6.56
CA ILE A 810 5.12 -28.67 5.30
C ILE A 810 5.97 -27.52 4.76
N MET A 811 6.29 -26.54 5.62
CA MET A 811 7.03 -25.35 5.22
C MET A 811 8.44 -25.70 4.71
N LYS A 812 9.18 -26.57 5.42
CA LYS A 812 10.50 -27.08 4.95
C LYS A 812 10.43 -27.75 3.58
N ARG A 813 9.36 -28.50 3.29
CA ARG A 813 9.17 -29.13 1.97
C ARG A 813 8.89 -28.11 0.88
N LEU A 814 8.09 -27.08 1.17
CA LEU A 814 7.77 -26.01 0.23
C LEU A 814 9.00 -25.14 -0.07
N ILE A 815 9.73 -24.69 0.96
CA ILE A 815 10.97 -23.94 0.81
C ILE A 815 11.98 -24.72 -0.03
N LYS A 816 12.16 -26.03 0.26
CA LYS A 816 13.06 -26.87 -0.53
C LYS A 816 12.66 -26.94 -2.00
N ARG A 817 11.36 -27.09 -2.31
CA ARG A 817 10.88 -27.07 -3.70
C ARG A 817 11.08 -25.70 -4.35
N TYR A 818 10.92 -24.62 -3.58
CA TYR A 818 11.11 -23.24 -4.07
C TYR A 818 12.56 -22.99 -4.46
N ILE A 819 13.51 -23.33 -3.58
CA ILE A 819 14.94 -23.16 -3.85
C ILE A 819 15.36 -23.96 -5.08
N ILE A 820 14.97 -25.24 -5.18
CA ILE A 820 15.30 -26.09 -6.34
C ILE A 820 14.72 -25.51 -7.63
N LYS A 821 13.47 -25.02 -7.60
CA LYS A 821 12.86 -24.39 -8.77
C LYS A 821 13.59 -23.09 -9.14
N ALA A 822 13.88 -22.23 -8.17
CA ALA A 822 14.57 -20.97 -8.40
C ALA A 822 15.98 -21.16 -8.97
N GLN A 823 16.71 -22.19 -8.53
CA GLN A 823 17.99 -22.58 -9.11
C GLN A 823 17.83 -23.07 -10.54
N ALA A 824 16.85 -23.94 -10.81
CA ALA A 824 16.58 -24.45 -12.16
C ALA A 824 16.14 -23.35 -13.14
N ASP A 825 15.31 -22.41 -12.68
CA ASP A 825 14.86 -21.25 -13.48
C ASP A 825 16.08 -20.36 -13.82
N ARG A 826 17.01 -20.16 -12.87
CA ARG A 826 18.25 -19.41 -13.12
C ARG A 826 19.22 -20.11 -14.07
N GLU A 827 19.35 -21.43 -13.99
CA GLU A 827 20.15 -22.23 -14.96
C GLU A 827 19.56 -22.18 -16.38
N SER A 828 18.28 -21.83 -16.52
CA SER A 828 17.62 -21.69 -17.82
C SER A 828 17.76 -20.30 -18.46
N ASP A 829 18.29 -19.32 -17.72
CA ASP A 829 18.56 -17.98 -18.24
C ASP A 829 19.78 -17.98 -19.19
N GLU A 830 19.86 -17.00 -20.09
CA GLU A 830 20.87 -16.96 -21.17
C GLU A 830 22.32 -16.89 -20.66
N ILE A 831 23.21 -17.67 -21.31
CA ILE A 831 24.66 -17.74 -21.03
C ILE A 831 25.28 -16.35 -21.16
N THR A 832 25.97 -15.90 -20.11
CA THR A 832 26.64 -14.60 -20.11
C THR A 832 28.01 -14.64 -20.81
N GLU A 833 28.46 -13.50 -21.36
CA GLU A 833 29.84 -13.38 -21.91
C GLU A 833 30.92 -13.68 -20.83
N GLY A 834 30.57 -13.53 -19.55
CA GLY A 834 31.42 -13.85 -18.41
C GLY A 834 31.77 -15.34 -18.35
N GLU A 835 30.78 -16.22 -18.46
CA GLU A 835 30.97 -17.69 -18.46
C GLU A 835 31.86 -18.14 -19.63
N LEU A 836 31.75 -17.50 -20.80
CA LEU A 836 32.63 -17.82 -21.92
C LEU A 836 34.09 -17.43 -21.65
N LYS A 837 34.32 -16.31 -20.94
CA LYS A 837 35.66 -15.89 -20.54
C LYS A 837 36.24 -16.83 -19.49
N GLU A 838 35.44 -17.28 -18.55
CA GLU A 838 35.79 -18.29 -17.54
C GLU A 838 36.26 -19.59 -18.21
N ILE A 839 35.44 -20.16 -19.12
CA ILE A 839 35.81 -21.36 -19.88
C ILE A 839 37.12 -21.17 -20.65
N LYS A 840 37.34 -20.00 -21.25
CA LYS A 840 38.60 -19.68 -21.95
C LYS A 840 39.80 -19.69 -21.00
N GLN A 841 39.63 -19.20 -19.78
CA GLN A 841 40.70 -19.18 -18.79
C GLN A 841 40.95 -20.57 -18.21
N ASP A 842 39.92 -21.38 -17.97
CA ASP A 842 40.06 -22.79 -17.57
C ASP A 842 40.85 -23.61 -18.60
N ILE A 843 40.54 -23.43 -19.89
CA ILE A 843 41.30 -24.05 -20.99
C ILE A 843 42.77 -23.60 -20.96
N SER A 844 43.02 -22.34 -20.61
CA SER A 844 44.37 -21.79 -20.53
C SER A 844 45.14 -22.35 -19.34
N SER A 845 44.51 -22.44 -18.16
CA SER A 845 45.05 -23.06 -16.95
C SER A 845 45.40 -24.55 -17.20
N LEU A 846 44.43 -25.32 -17.74
CA LEU A 846 44.63 -26.73 -18.09
C LEU A 846 45.80 -26.92 -19.08
N ARG A 847 45.96 -26.01 -20.04
CA ARG A 847 47.09 -26.05 -20.98
C ARG A 847 48.42 -25.91 -20.25
N TYR A 848 48.53 -25.03 -19.26
CA TYR A 848 49.78 -24.85 -18.50
C TYR A 848 50.09 -26.07 -17.64
N GLU A 849 49.09 -26.65 -16.99
CA GLU A 849 49.24 -27.85 -16.17
C GLU A 849 49.76 -29.05 -16.98
N LEU A 850 49.15 -29.32 -18.15
CA LEU A 850 49.58 -30.40 -19.04
C LEU A 850 50.99 -30.19 -19.61
N LEU A 851 51.37 -28.94 -19.88
CA LEU A 851 52.72 -28.62 -20.34
C LEU A 851 53.76 -28.84 -19.25
N GLU A 852 53.44 -28.50 -18.00
CA GLU A 852 54.32 -28.74 -16.86
C GLU A 852 54.48 -30.24 -16.56
N GLU A 853 53.37 -31.00 -16.57
CA GLU A 853 53.40 -32.45 -16.39
C GLU A 853 54.29 -33.11 -17.45
N LYS A 854 54.15 -32.66 -18.71
CA LYS A 854 55.04 -33.09 -19.79
C LYS A 854 56.50 -32.75 -19.53
N SER A 855 56.81 -31.54 -19.05
CA SER A 855 58.20 -31.16 -18.73
C SER A 855 58.77 -31.97 -17.58
N GLN A 856 58.02 -32.21 -16.51
CA GLN A 856 58.46 -33.02 -15.37
C GLN A 856 58.68 -34.48 -15.79
N ASN A 857 57.79 -35.04 -16.62
CA ASN A 857 57.96 -36.37 -17.19
C ASN A 857 59.20 -36.44 -18.10
N MET A 858 59.52 -35.37 -18.83
CA MET A 858 60.73 -35.29 -19.65
C MET A 858 62.00 -35.17 -18.78
N GLU A 859 61.99 -34.35 -17.73
CA GLU A 859 63.12 -34.18 -16.81
C GLU A 859 63.41 -35.46 -16.01
N THR A 860 62.36 -36.16 -15.56
CA THR A 860 62.51 -37.46 -14.90
C THR A 860 63.04 -38.50 -15.87
N LEU A 861 62.57 -38.53 -17.12
CA LEU A 861 63.11 -39.39 -18.17
C LEU A 861 64.59 -39.09 -18.46
N ASP A 862 64.96 -37.82 -18.60
CA ASP A 862 66.36 -37.39 -18.81
C ASP A 862 67.23 -37.71 -17.59
N GLY A 863 66.71 -37.55 -16.39
CA GLY A 863 67.37 -37.95 -15.14
C GLY A 863 67.61 -39.45 -15.07
N LEU A 864 66.63 -40.26 -15.50
CA LEU A 864 66.76 -41.71 -15.61
C LEU A 864 67.76 -42.11 -16.71
N LEU A 865 67.74 -41.44 -17.87
CA LEU A 865 68.70 -41.65 -18.96
C LEU A 865 70.13 -41.28 -18.56
N ARG A 866 70.33 -40.17 -17.83
CA ARG A 866 71.63 -39.80 -17.25
C ARG A 866 72.13 -40.84 -16.26
N ARG A 867 71.28 -41.30 -15.34
CA ARG A 867 71.64 -42.37 -14.39
C ARG A 867 71.99 -43.68 -15.10
N LEU A 868 71.24 -44.05 -16.15
CA LEU A 868 71.57 -45.21 -16.99
C LEU A 868 72.89 -45.02 -17.75
N GLY A 869 73.17 -43.80 -18.23
CA GLY A 869 74.42 -43.42 -18.86
C GLY A 869 75.63 -43.56 -17.93
N GLU A 870 75.52 -43.07 -16.69
CA GLU A 870 76.55 -43.20 -15.63
C GLU A 870 76.81 -44.65 -15.22
N ILE A 871 75.79 -45.51 -15.27
CA ILE A 871 75.93 -46.96 -15.04
C ILE A 871 76.62 -47.67 -16.22
N SER A 872 76.54 -47.10 -17.43
CA SER A 872 77.05 -47.70 -18.67
C SER A 872 78.49 -47.33 -19.03
N THR A 873 79.15 -46.44 -18.28
CA THR A 873 80.59 -46.13 -18.45
C THR A 873 81.45 -47.07 -17.58
N PRO A 874 82.20 -48.03 -18.16
CA PRO A 874 83.17 -48.80 -17.40
C PRO A 874 84.46 -48.01 -17.25
N SER A 875 85.02 -47.99 -16.03
CA SER A 875 86.40 -47.58 -15.74
C SER A 875 87.42 -48.49 -16.41
#